data_AF-A0A6N8UGB5-F1
#
_entry.id   AF-A0A6N8UGB5-F1
#
_cell.length_a   1.000
_cell.length_b   1.000
_cell.length_c   1.000
_cell.angle_alpha   90.00
_cell.angle_beta   90.00
_cell.angle_gamma   90.00
#
_symmetry.space_group_name_H-M   'P 1'
#
loop_
_entity.id
_entity.type
_entity.pdbx_description
1 polymer ?
#
loop_
_entity_poly.entity_id
_entity_poly.type
_entity_poly.pdbx_seq_one_letter_code
_entity_poly.pdbx_strand_id
1 'polypeptide(L)'
;MRKIIFILFLVFTFVRAQDAGDLVHSELKLDISPGGLINWIDENSEQEIDPNFIAFVENIPYGLQGYKLTYKSQDYDNNLVNSTGMVLFPKTNRKLSTVLYMSPTTETRDAVPSEMSGSGGVGFVLPVLISMAEYIVIAPDYLGMGDGDGQLAYMEDKTAAAAGIDMLKAANQFLNQLGKTRYDEYFVGGYSQGGHAAMAVVRANQMLRNPFPIKYLAAGAGPYDMSDTTMHIGLFDEETYPNAALVAYVIHTCQNIGFPQFQNDWHEVISDEYYTRFEAAVLNGEGGLEWAPRVWREMFQPSYIEDIESNNEHPALLCLRTNDVYDFNNQTPTGMFSSWFDKTIPPENDKKTKKIQRAYYNRWDLGKFKIRTHTLGPWNHTLGSIPYTLAAIYKFNTQRQGGFFNSFASSTNEYARVMEEEVKLTFVQSTVDPEVIAEKTALNQKRINEKSYKTLQTLKAVNEEVSLIKVQLPNGKERVFPFLKEEAIDLEAKDVLSLKGDKWELDMSQWPDDLTIIHLIENNEIIDTRTVPSGEKIISLNRKEISNIDFIEIVAGATVFKVKLPEQPDIPTVSRLNIVNKNTYAYVLAPKPLRTIEVYDMAGSLVKSIHGKAFKQLEFPLAKGMYIVHGIYMSGEKEGVKFIKN
;
A
#
# COMPACT_ATOMS: atom_id res chain seq x y z
N MET A 1 4.79 60.80 -57.46
CA MET A 1 4.66 60.67 -55.99
C MET A 1 4.25 59.24 -55.66
N ARG A 2 5.19 58.41 -55.18
CA ARG A 2 4.94 57.04 -54.71
C ARG A 2 4.25 57.12 -53.34
N LYS A 3 3.03 56.57 -53.22
CA LYS A 3 2.39 56.34 -51.91
C LYS A 3 2.80 54.97 -51.41
N ILE A 4 3.70 54.95 -50.44
CA ILE A 4 4.04 53.78 -49.63
C ILE A 4 2.93 53.69 -48.58
N ILE A 5 2.11 52.63 -48.64
CA ILE A 5 1.18 52.28 -47.57
C ILE A 5 1.93 51.30 -46.66
N PHE A 6 2.26 51.77 -45.46
CA PHE A 6 2.80 50.94 -44.38
C PHE A 6 1.69 50.00 -43.89
N ILE A 7 1.89 48.69 -44.04
CA ILE A 7 1.07 47.68 -43.37
C ILE A 7 1.67 47.47 -41.99
N LEU A 8 0.93 47.87 -40.95
CA LEU A 8 1.28 47.65 -39.56
C LEU A 8 1.00 46.16 -39.21
N PHE A 9 2.03 45.33 -39.15
CA PHE A 9 1.92 43.98 -38.60
C PHE A 9 1.96 44.08 -37.07
N LEU A 10 0.80 43.91 -36.44
CA LEU A 10 0.67 43.81 -34.99
C LEU A 10 1.01 42.37 -34.60
N VAL A 11 2.27 42.14 -34.22
CA VAL A 11 2.72 40.87 -33.64
C VAL A 11 2.22 40.81 -32.20
N PHE A 12 1.11 40.11 -31.96
CA PHE A 12 0.73 39.70 -30.61
C PHE A 12 1.68 38.58 -30.18
N THR A 13 2.71 38.91 -29.42
CA THR A 13 3.39 37.92 -28.58
C THR A 13 2.42 37.50 -27.49
N PHE A 14 1.78 36.35 -27.65
CA PHE A 14 1.10 35.68 -26.54
C PHE A 14 2.17 35.26 -25.52
N VAL A 15 2.48 36.14 -24.57
CA VAL A 15 3.12 35.72 -23.33
C VAL A 15 2.09 34.86 -22.63
N ARG A 16 2.28 33.54 -22.61
CA ARG A 16 1.46 32.67 -21.75
C ARG A 16 1.70 33.14 -20.31
N ALA A 17 0.61 33.48 -19.62
CA ALA A 17 0.67 33.65 -18.17
C ALA A 17 1.20 32.34 -17.57
N GLN A 18 2.08 32.45 -16.58
CA GLN A 18 2.59 31.28 -15.88
C GLN A 18 1.49 30.72 -14.98
N ASP A 19 1.34 29.40 -14.99
CA ASP A 19 0.37 28.67 -14.18
C ASP A 19 1.09 27.81 -13.12
N ALA A 20 0.35 27.40 -12.11
CA ALA A 20 0.85 26.47 -11.10
C ALA A 20 1.24 25.12 -11.75
N GLY A 21 2.50 24.71 -11.52
CA GLY A 21 3.15 23.57 -12.15
C GLY A 21 4.05 23.89 -13.34
N ASP A 22 4.22 25.17 -13.70
CA ASP A 22 5.15 25.57 -14.76
C ASP A 22 6.61 25.46 -14.31
N LEU A 23 7.43 24.81 -15.15
CA LEU A 23 8.87 24.72 -14.95
C LEU A 23 9.52 26.09 -15.25
N VAL A 24 10.27 26.62 -14.28
CA VAL A 24 10.99 27.90 -14.41
C VAL A 24 12.46 27.64 -14.76
N HIS A 25 13.12 26.76 -14.00
CA HIS A 25 14.53 26.46 -14.16
C HIS A 25 14.85 25.02 -13.75
N SER A 26 15.93 24.45 -14.29
CA SER A 26 16.46 23.15 -13.90
C SER A 26 17.98 23.19 -13.83
N GLU A 27 18.56 22.65 -12.76
CA GLU A 27 20.00 22.60 -12.50
C GLU A 27 20.42 21.16 -12.15
N LEU A 28 21.53 20.68 -12.71
CA LEU A 28 22.12 19.39 -12.31
C LEU A 28 22.88 19.57 -10.99
N LYS A 29 22.41 18.93 -9.92
CA LYS A 29 23.02 19.00 -8.58
C LYS A 29 23.81 17.75 -8.22
N LEU A 30 23.38 16.59 -8.70
CA LEU A 30 23.96 15.29 -8.36
C LEU A 30 24.28 14.48 -9.62
N ASP A 31 25.51 13.98 -9.72
CA ASP A 31 25.93 13.06 -10.78
C ASP A 31 26.94 12.05 -10.20
N ILE A 32 26.43 10.95 -9.66
CA ILE A 32 27.23 9.97 -8.91
C ILE A 32 27.38 8.68 -9.72
N SER A 33 28.51 7.98 -9.53
CA SER A 33 28.77 6.65 -10.08
C SER A 33 28.31 5.56 -9.09
N PRO A 34 28.03 4.32 -9.52
CA PRO A 34 27.59 3.26 -8.60
C PRO A 34 28.51 3.10 -7.36
N GLY A 35 29.83 3.11 -7.57
CA GLY A 35 30.80 2.98 -6.47
C GLY A 35 30.97 4.25 -5.62
N GLY A 36 30.57 5.41 -6.11
CA GLY A 36 30.59 6.67 -5.34
C GLY A 36 29.38 6.85 -4.44
N LEU A 37 28.31 6.07 -4.65
CA LEU A 37 27.07 6.20 -3.90
C LEU A 37 27.22 5.75 -2.45
N ILE A 38 27.96 4.67 -2.19
CA ILE A 38 28.19 4.17 -0.84
C ILE A 38 28.96 5.19 -0.02
N ASN A 39 30.08 5.70 -0.57
CA ASN A 39 30.83 6.76 0.09
C ASN A 39 29.97 8.00 0.33
N TRP A 40 29.14 8.38 -0.64
CA TRP A 40 28.22 9.52 -0.46
C TRP A 40 27.21 9.25 0.65
N ILE A 41 26.64 8.04 0.71
CA ILE A 41 25.72 7.64 1.78
C ILE A 41 26.45 7.69 3.13
N ASP A 42 27.62 7.06 3.26
CA ASP A 42 28.41 7.02 4.50
C ASP A 42 28.83 8.43 4.97
N GLU A 43 29.18 9.32 4.04
CA GLU A 43 29.57 10.71 4.33
C GLU A 43 28.39 11.60 4.74
N ASN A 44 27.18 11.27 4.29
CA ASN A 44 25.98 12.09 4.50
C ASN A 44 24.96 11.46 5.45
N SER A 45 25.21 10.24 5.94
CA SER A 45 24.40 9.59 6.96
C SER A 45 24.97 9.80 8.35
N GLU A 46 24.19 10.40 9.23
CA GLU A 46 24.55 10.54 10.66
C GLU A 46 24.28 9.25 11.46
N GLN A 47 23.62 8.27 10.85
CA GLN A 47 23.26 6.99 11.48
C GLN A 47 24.12 5.85 10.94
N GLU A 48 24.46 4.90 11.82
CA GLU A 48 25.10 3.65 11.39
C GLU A 48 24.11 2.86 10.53
N ILE A 49 24.48 2.69 9.26
CA ILE A 49 23.64 2.03 8.28
C ILE A 49 23.79 0.52 8.42
N ASP A 50 22.65 -0.18 8.45
CA ASP A 50 22.62 -1.64 8.57
C ASP A 50 23.51 -2.31 7.49
N PRO A 51 24.39 -3.26 7.82
CA PRO A 51 25.24 -3.93 6.83
C PRO A 51 24.46 -4.64 5.71
N ASN A 52 23.26 -5.16 5.98
CA ASN A 52 22.39 -5.72 4.95
C ASN A 52 21.86 -4.64 4.01
N PHE A 53 21.70 -3.41 4.51
CA PHE A 53 21.36 -2.25 3.70
C PHE A 53 22.51 -1.83 2.79
N ILE A 54 23.75 -1.80 3.29
CA ILE A 54 24.93 -1.57 2.44
C ILE A 54 24.98 -2.64 1.35
N ALA A 55 24.75 -3.92 1.70
CA ALA A 55 24.67 -4.99 0.73
C ALA A 55 23.52 -4.81 -0.29
N PHE A 56 22.37 -4.23 0.09
CA PHE A 56 21.30 -3.88 -0.84
C PHE A 56 21.78 -2.82 -1.85
N VAL A 57 22.44 -1.76 -1.40
CA VAL A 57 22.97 -0.67 -2.23
C VAL A 57 24.14 -1.13 -3.12
N GLU A 58 25.07 -1.94 -2.60
CA GLU A 58 26.22 -2.49 -3.33
C GLU A 58 25.83 -3.31 -4.57
N ASN A 59 24.66 -3.94 -4.54
CA ASN A 59 24.16 -4.75 -5.63
C ASN A 59 23.46 -3.94 -6.75
N ILE A 60 23.53 -2.61 -6.69
CA ILE A 60 22.89 -1.71 -7.66
C ILE A 60 23.91 -1.24 -8.69
N PRO A 61 23.79 -1.64 -9.97
CA PRO A 61 24.85 -1.44 -10.96
C PRO A 61 24.80 -0.05 -11.62
N TYR A 62 24.04 0.91 -11.08
CA TYR A 62 23.76 2.20 -11.72
C TYR A 62 24.24 3.37 -10.87
N GLY A 63 24.75 4.41 -11.55
CA GLY A 63 24.94 5.71 -10.92
C GLY A 63 23.60 6.45 -10.77
N LEU A 64 23.60 7.59 -10.08
CA LEU A 64 22.42 8.41 -9.86
C LEU A 64 22.61 9.80 -10.49
N GLN A 65 21.53 10.36 -11.04
CA GLN A 65 21.47 11.79 -11.40
C GLN A 65 20.36 12.46 -10.61
N GLY A 66 20.61 13.70 -10.19
CA GLY A 66 19.68 14.54 -9.46
C GLY A 66 19.66 15.96 -10.01
N TYR A 67 18.46 16.45 -10.31
CA TYR A 67 18.23 17.80 -10.80
C TYR A 67 17.36 18.58 -9.82
N LYS A 68 17.83 19.76 -9.42
CA LYS A 68 16.99 20.75 -8.75
C LYS A 68 16.12 21.42 -9.79
N LEU A 69 14.81 21.45 -9.55
CA LEU A 69 13.87 22.22 -10.34
C LEU A 69 13.37 23.42 -9.54
N THR A 70 13.25 24.56 -10.20
CA THR A 70 12.44 25.69 -9.74
C THR A 70 11.17 25.72 -10.58
N TYR A 71 10.02 25.79 -9.92
CA TYR A 71 8.71 25.75 -10.57
C TYR A 71 7.72 26.70 -9.90
N LYS A 72 6.62 27.01 -10.59
CA LYS A 72 5.53 27.80 -10.03
C LYS A 72 4.57 26.94 -9.22
N SER A 73 4.14 27.45 -8.08
CA SER A 73 3.15 26.82 -7.20
C SER A 73 2.31 27.89 -6.49
N GLN A 74 1.34 27.49 -5.67
CA GLN A 74 0.46 28.41 -4.95
C GLN A 74 0.68 28.30 -3.44
N ASP A 75 0.89 29.43 -2.76
CA ASP A 75 0.95 29.49 -1.30
C ASP A 75 -0.44 29.40 -0.64
N TYR A 76 -0.51 29.46 0.69
CA TYR A 76 -1.77 29.37 1.43
C TYR A 76 -2.72 30.56 1.19
N ASP A 77 -2.21 31.69 0.67
CA ASP A 77 -2.98 32.86 0.24
C ASP A 77 -3.41 32.77 -1.24
N ASN A 78 -3.08 31.67 -1.93
CA ASN A 78 -3.27 31.42 -3.37
C ASN A 78 -2.44 32.33 -4.28
N ASN A 79 -1.37 32.94 -3.79
CA ASN A 79 -0.43 33.69 -4.63
C ASN A 79 0.47 32.73 -5.40
N LEU A 80 0.78 33.06 -6.65
CA LEU A 80 1.69 32.29 -7.47
C LEU A 80 3.15 32.60 -7.09
N VAL A 81 3.83 31.61 -6.51
CA VAL A 81 5.20 31.73 -5.96
C VAL A 81 6.16 30.76 -6.66
N ASN A 82 7.47 31.00 -6.56
CA ASN A 82 8.44 29.97 -6.91
C ASN A 82 8.56 28.95 -5.77
N SER A 83 8.70 27.68 -6.13
CA SER A 83 9.06 26.60 -5.21
C SER A 83 10.16 25.75 -5.85
N THR A 84 10.81 24.93 -5.03
CA THR A 84 11.89 24.05 -5.47
C THR A 84 11.65 22.60 -5.08
N GLY A 85 12.38 21.70 -5.75
CA GLY A 85 12.36 20.29 -5.46
C GLY A 85 13.42 19.54 -6.27
N MET A 86 13.59 18.27 -5.96
CA MET A 86 14.56 17.38 -6.61
C MET A 86 13.87 16.36 -7.51
N VAL A 87 14.48 16.09 -8.67
CA VAL A 87 14.18 14.93 -9.51
C VAL A 87 15.40 14.03 -9.57
N LEU A 88 15.28 12.82 -9.00
CA LEU A 88 16.31 11.79 -8.96
C LEU A 88 15.96 10.64 -9.91
N PHE A 89 16.95 10.12 -10.62
CA PHE A 89 16.79 8.84 -11.33
C PHE A 89 18.13 8.12 -11.54
N PRO A 90 18.12 6.78 -11.55
CA PRO A 90 19.31 6.02 -11.88
C PRO A 90 19.70 6.20 -13.35
N LYS A 91 21.00 6.16 -13.62
CA LYS A 91 21.59 6.24 -14.96
C LYS A 91 21.37 4.94 -15.71
N THR A 92 20.17 4.80 -16.27
CA THR A 92 19.77 3.66 -17.07
C THR A 92 18.94 4.10 -18.28
N ASN A 93 18.98 3.28 -19.34
CA ASN A 93 18.16 3.48 -20.54
C ASN A 93 16.80 2.78 -20.43
N ARG A 94 16.49 2.20 -19.26
CA ARG A 94 15.23 1.49 -19.00
C ARG A 94 14.08 2.48 -18.83
N LYS A 95 12.89 2.02 -19.19
CA LYS A 95 11.65 2.72 -18.88
C LYS A 95 11.41 2.60 -17.36
N LEU A 96 11.33 3.71 -16.65
CA LEU A 96 11.16 3.73 -15.19
C LEU A 96 9.72 4.10 -14.82
N SER A 97 9.28 3.72 -13.63
CA SER A 97 8.04 4.24 -13.02
C SER A 97 8.37 5.48 -12.18
N THR A 98 7.37 6.30 -11.86
CA THR A 98 7.59 7.55 -11.12
C THR A 98 7.09 7.44 -9.68
N VAL A 99 7.86 7.89 -8.70
CA VAL A 99 7.43 8.05 -7.31
C VAL A 99 7.48 9.53 -6.95
N LEU A 100 6.36 10.08 -6.49
CA LEU A 100 6.34 11.32 -5.73
C LEU A 100 6.65 10.98 -4.27
N TYR A 101 7.74 11.52 -3.75
CA TYR A 101 8.15 11.34 -2.36
C TYR A 101 8.00 12.63 -1.58
N MET A 102 7.09 12.65 -0.61
CA MET A 102 6.89 13.77 0.31
C MET A 102 7.81 13.57 1.53
N SER A 103 8.73 14.51 1.74
CA SER A 103 9.75 14.43 2.79
C SER A 103 9.16 14.50 4.21
N PRO A 104 9.83 13.91 5.21
CA PRO A 104 9.49 14.16 6.62
C PRO A 104 9.82 15.61 7.00
N THR A 105 9.55 15.98 8.27
CA THR A 105 9.91 17.29 8.80
C THR A 105 11.38 17.60 8.58
N THR A 106 11.67 18.82 8.14
CA THR A 106 13.01 19.34 7.92
C THR A 106 13.38 20.33 9.03
N GLU A 107 14.61 20.29 9.50
CA GLU A 107 15.07 21.10 10.64
C GLU A 107 15.32 22.56 10.29
N THR A 108 15.73 22.83 9.06
CA THR A 108 16.02 24.18 8.57
C THR A 108 15.46 24.34 7.16
N ARG A 109 15.39 25.59 6.72
CA ARG A 109 14.94 25.95 5.37
C ARG A 109 15.70 25.21 4.26
N ASP A 110 17.00 25.00 4.44
CA ASP A 110 17.88 24.39 3.44
C ASP A 110 18.08 22.88 3.64
N ALA A 111 17.51 22.30 4.71
CA ALA A 111 17.55 20.86 4.98
C ALA A 111 16.53 20.09 4.12
N VAL A 112 16.58 20.29 2.80
CA VAL A 112 15.55 19.85 1.84
C VAL A 112 16.13 19.06 0.67
N PRO A 113 15.32 18.25 -0.03
CA PRO A 113 15.79 17.42 -1.15
C PRO A 113 16.54 18.17 -2.26
N SER A 114 16.12 19.39 -2.63
CA SER A 114 16.78 20.14 -3.71
C SER A 114 18.22 20.55 -3.38
N GLU A 115 18.56 20.64 -2.10
CA GLU A 115 19.90 20.88 -1.58
C GLU A 115 20.63 19.59 -1.18
N MET A 116 20.08 18.43 -1.55
CA MET A 116 20.64 17.11 -1.24
C MET A 116 20.79 16.89 0.27
N SER A 117 19.88 17.49 1.04
CA SER A 117 19.87 17.50 2.50
C SER A 117 18.50 17.08 3.05
N GLY A 118 18.43 16.85 4.36
CA GLY A 118 17.23 16.41 5.06
C GLY A 118 17.46 16.39 6.57
N SER A 119 16.42 16.10 7.35
CA SER A 119 16.53 15.97 8.81
C SER A 119 17.24 14.68 9.24
N GLY A 120 17.96 14.77 10.37
CA GLY A 120 18.53 13.64 11.12
C GLY A 120 19.48 12.73 10.33
N GLY A 121 20.17 13.28 9.32
CA GLY A 121 21.12 12.55 8.47
C GLY A 121 20.53 11.45 7.59
N VAL A 122 19.21 11.21 7.62
CA VAL A 122 18.56 10.15 6.84
C VAL A 122 17.55 10.69 5.83
N GLY A 123 17.07 11.92 6.00
CA GLY A 123 15.97 12.48 5.21
C GLY A 123 16.17 12.37 3.69
N PHE A 124 17.35 12.72 3.17
CA PHE A 124 17.66 12.62 1.74
C PHE A 124 18.09 11.21 1.29
N VAL A 125 18.52 10.35 2.22
CA VAL A 125 18.83 8.94 1.92
C VAL A 125 17.56 8.19 1.47
N LEU A 126 16.39 8.49 2.06
CA LEU A 126 15.12 7.82 1.74
C LEU A 126 14.72 7.94 0.25
N PRO A 127 14.64 9.14 -0.37
CA PRO A 127 14.35 9.27 -1.80
C PRO A 127 15.47 8.70 -2.69
N VAL A 128 16.72 8.72 -2.24
CA VAL A 128 17.83 8.04 -2.94
C VAL A 128 17.58 6.54 -3.03
N LEU A 129 17.16 5.89 -1.94
CA LEU A 129 16.86 4.45 -1.93
C LEU A 129 15.73 4.06 -2.87
N ILE A 130 14.67 4.87 -2.89
CA ILE A 130 13.55 4.66 -3.80
C ILE A 130 14.04 4.80 -5.25
N SER A 131 14.87 5.80 -5.55
CA SER A 131 15.41 5.98 -6.90
C SER A 131 16.30 4.79 -7.32
N MET A 132 17.09 4.31 -6.37
CA MET A 132 17.94 3.13 -6.51
C MET A 132 17.15 1.83 -6.75
N ALA A 133 15.89 1.75 -6.32
CA ALA A 133 14.97 0.68 -6.69
C ALA A 133 14.39 0.79 -8.13
N GLU A 134 15.07 1.56 -8.99
CA GLU A 134 14.73 1.80 -10.40
C GLU A 134 13.47 2.65 -10.60
N TYR A 135 13.36 3.74 -9.82
CA TYR A 135 12.31 4.75 -9.96
C TYR A 135 12.88 6.12 -10.31
N ILE A 136 12.08 6.89 -11.05
CA ILE A 136 12.23 8.34 -11.08
C ILE A 136 11.56 8.84 -9.81
N VAL A 137 12.32 9.47 -8.92
CA VAL A 137 11.80 10.08 -7.71
C VAL A 137 11.67 11.57 -7.91
N ILE A 138 10.50 12.10 -7.60
CA ILE A 138 10.19 13.52 -7.59
C ILE A 138 9.93 13.87 -6.13
N ALA A 139 10.72 14.78 -5.56
CA ALA A 139 10.65 15.14 -4.15
C ALA A 139 10.57 16.67 -4.02
N PRO A 140 9.38 17.26 -3.80
CA PRO A 140 9.26 18.69 -3.55
C PRO A 140 9.89 19.06 -2.19
N ASP A 141 10.37 20.30 -2.06
CA ASP A 141 10.90 20.81 -0.79
C ASP A 141 9.81 21.28 0.19
N TYR A 142 8.55 21.29 -0.25
CA TYR A 142 7.44 22.10 0.28
C TYR A 142 7.52 23.60 -0.08
N LEU A 143 6.40 24.29 0.06
CA LEU A 143 6.30 25.73 -0.16
C LEU A 143 7.03 26.49 0.96
N GLY A 144 7.71 27.58 0.60
CA GLY A 144 8.49 28.39 1.54
C GLY A 144 9.77 27.72 2.07
N MET A 145 10.25 26.69 1.38
CA MET A 145 11.44 25.91 1.75
C MET A 145 12.48 25.93 0.61
N GLY A 146 13.75 25.64 0.93
CA GLY A 146 14.87 25.79 0.00
C GLY A 146 14.96 27.21 -0.57
N ASP A 147 15.06 27.31 -1.90
CA ASP A 147 15.04 28.61 -2.60
C ASP A 147 13.61 29.07 -2.96
N GLY A 148 12.57 28.38 -2.47
CA GLY A 148 11.17 28.72 -2.76
C GLY A 148 10.68 29.94 -1.98
N ASP A 149 9.88 30.80 -2.59
CA ASP A 149 9.41 32.02 -1.94
C ASP A 149 8.45 31.70 -0.76
N GLY A 150 8.43 32.59 0.24
CA GLY A 150 7.54 32.49 1.40
C GLY A 150 8.09 31.65 2.57
N GLN A 151 7.19 31.29 3.48
CA GLN A 151 7.47 30.51 4.69
C GLN A 151 6.65 29.22 4.69
N LEU A 152 7.21 28.16 5.28
CA LEU A 152 6.52 26.87 5.42
C LEU A 152 5.26 27.00 6.27
N ALA A 153 4.13 26.59 5.70
CA ALA A 153 2.92 26.25 6.45
C ALA A 153 3.02 24.77 6.86
N TYR A 154 3.56 24.52 8.05
CA TYR A 154 3.83 23.17 8.55
C TYR A 154 2.52 22.41 8.81
N MET A 155 2.39 21.20 8.28
CA MET A 155 1.20 20.35 8.38
C MET A 155 -0.09 20.92 7.73
N GLU A 156 0.04 21.94 6.88
CA GLU A 156 -1.10 22.44 6.11
C GLU A 156 -1.31 21.57 4.86
N ASP A 157 -2.52 21.04 4.69
CA ASP A 157 -2.78 19.98 3.73
C ASP A 157 -2.80 20.46 2.27
N LYS A 158 -3.29 21.68 2.01
CA LYS A 158 -3.48 22.20 0.64
C LYS A 158 -2.17 22.58 -0.01
N THR A 159 -1.30 23.29 0.70
CA THR A 159 0.05 23.68 0.31
C THR A 159 0.94 22.45 0.15
N ALA A 160 0.85 21.47 1.06
CA ALA A 160 1.54 20.19 0.88
C ALA A 160 1.07 19.45 -0.38
N ALA A 161 -0.24 19.41 -0.62
CA ALA A 161 -0.80 18.82 -1.84
C ALA A 161 -0.40 19.59 -3.11
N ALA A 162 -0.41 20.92 -3.06
CA ALA A 162 0.00 21.80 -4.16
C ALA A 162 1.47 21.60 -4.52
N ALA A 163 2.36 21.60 -3.53
CA ALA A 163 3.79 21.31 -3.72
C ALA A 163 4.00 19.96 -4.43
N GLY A 164 3.29 18.91 -4.03
CA GLY A 164 3.36 17.61 -4.70
C GLY A 164 2.83 17.62 -6.13
N ILE A 165 1.62 18.13 -6.35
CA ILE A 165 0.93 18.13 -7.65
C ILE A 165 1.65 19.03 -8.66
N ASP A 166 2.09 20.21 -8.24
CA ASP A 166 2.72 21.18 -9.12
C ASP A 166 4.16 20.78 -9.45
N MET A 167 4.89 20.19 -8.50
CA MET A 167 6.19 19.58 -8.79
C MET A 167 6.06 18.40 -9.76
N LEU A 168 5.00 17.57 -9.66
CA LEU A 168 4.74 16.52 -10.65
C LEU A 168 4.54 17.10 -12.06
N LYS A 169 3.77 18.18 -12.20
CA LYS A 169 3.57 18.86 -13.49
C LYS A 169 4.90 19.39 -14.03
N ALA A 170 5.69 20.09 -13.20
CA ALA A 170 6.97 20.67 -13.61
C ALA A 170 7.99 19.59 -13.99
N ALA A 171 8.09 18.53 -13.19
CA ALA A 171 8.94 17.38 -13.47
C ALA A 171 8.54 16.67 -14.77
N ASN A 172 7.24 16.57 -15.07
CA ASN A 172 6.78 16.04 -16.36
C ASN A 172 7.29 16.88 -17.54
N GLN A 173 7.27 18.21 -17.42
CA GLN A 173 7.84 19.10 -18.43
C GLN A 173 9.35 18.88 -18.58
N PHE A 174 10.08 18.85 -17.46
CA PHE A 174 11.52 18.62 -17.43
C PHE A 174 11.93 17.27 -18.03
N LEU A 175 11.29 16.17 -17.61
CA LEU A 175 11.60 14.82 -18.09
C LEU A 175 11.31 14.68 -19.59
N ASN A 176 10.26 15.35 -20.09
CA ASN A 176 9.97 15.41 -21.52
C ASN A 176 11.04 16.19 -22.29
N GLN A 177 11.51 17.33 -21.77
CA GLN A 177 12.62 18.10 -22.36
C GLN A 177 13.92 17.27 -22.41
N LEU A 178 14.18 16.47 -21.37
CA LEU A 178 15.32 15.58 -21.29
C LEU A 178 15.18 14.31 -22.16
N GLY A 179 14.00 14.07 -22.75
CA GLY A 179 13.72 12.89 -23.56
C GLY A 179 13.69 11.57 -22.75
N LYS A 180 13.40 11.64 -21.45
CA LYS A 180 13.38 10.46 -20.58
C LYS A 180 12.12 9.62 -20.84
N THR A 181 12.33 8.34 -21.16
CA THR A 181 11.24 7.39 -21.36
C THR A 181 10.82 6.77 -20.02
N ARG A 182 9.53 6.83 -19.69
CA ARG A 182 8.97 6.31 -18.44
C ARG A 182 7.54 5.79 -18.60
N TYR A 183 7.10 4.93 -17.70
CA TYR A 183 5.70 4.49 -17.63
C TYR A 183 4.80 5.65 -17.22
N ASP A 184 3.58 5.67 -17.76
CA ASP A 184 2.53 6.60 -17.32
C ASP A 184 1.83 6.01 -16.09
N GLU A 185 2.62 5.88 -15.01
CA GLU A 185 2.15 5.42 -13.72
C GLU A 185 2.95 6.10 -12.62
N TYR A 186 2.24 6.40 -11.53
CA TYR A 186 2.79 7.13 -10.40
C TYR A 186 2.55 6.35 -9.12
N PHE A 187 3.49 6.50 -8.21
CA PHE A 187 3.42 6.05 -6.85
C PHE A 187 3.56 7.28 -5.96
N VAL A 188 2.91 7.29 -4.82
CA VAL A 188 3.08 8.36 -3.83
C VAL A 188 3.55 7.73 -2.54
N GLY A 189 4.57 8.31 -1.93
CA GLY A 189 5.00 7.93 -0.59
C GLY A 189 5.43 9.13 0.23
N GLY A 190 5.48 8.96 1.54
CA GLY A 190 6.08 9.91 2.47
C GLY A 190 6.05 9.39 3.90
N TYR A 191 6.90 9.95 4.76
CA TYR A 191 7.04 9.53 6.15
C TYR A 191 6.81 10.70 7.12
N SER A 192 6.20 10.47 8.28
CA SER A 192 5.91 11.53 9.27
C SER A 192 5.03 12.65 8.68
N GLN A 193 5.45 13.92 8.70
CA GLN A 193 4.84 15.00 7.92
C GLN A 193 4.58 14.58 6.46
N GLY A 194 5.55 13.89 5.85
CA GLY A 194 5.43 13.37 4.49
C GLY A 194 4.31 12.34 4.32
N GLY A 195 3.99 11.56 5.36
CA GLY A 195 2.86 10.63 5.34
C GLY A 195 1.52 11.36 5.26
N HIS A 196 1.36 12.42 6.05
CA HIS A 196 0.21 13.33 5.98
C HIS A 196 0.12 14.02 4.62
N ALA A 197 1.23 14.61 4.15
CA ALA A 197 1.31 15.28 2.86
C ALA A 197 1.01 14.33 1.68
N ALA A 198 1.50 13.10 1.72
CA ALA A 198 1.23 12.08 0.71
C ALA A 198 -0.28 11.72 0.64
N MET A 199 -0.94 11.62 1.79
CA MET A 199 -2.39 11.43 1.87
C MET A 199 -3.15 12.65 1.31
N ALA A 200 -2.72 13.87 1.66
CA ALA A 200 -3.26 15.11 1.12
C ALA A 200 -3.16 15.19 -0.40
N VAL A 201 -1.99 14.83 -0.97
CA VAL A 201 -1.77 14.76 -2.41
C VAL A 201 -2.75 13.79 -3.07
N VAL A 202 -2.95 12.59 -2.51
CA VAL A 202 -3.88 11.61 -3.09
C VAL A 202 -5.32 12.13 -3.05
N ARG A 203 -5.74 12.75 -1.93
CA ARG A 203 -7.05 13.38 -1.82
C ARG A 203 -7.24 14.48 -2.87
N ALA A 204 -6.28 15.38 -3.01
CA ALA A 204 -6.34 16.47 -3.99
C ALA A 204 -6.27 15.96 -5.44
N ASN A 205 -5.47 14.93 -5.70
CA ASN A 205 -5.36 14.31 -7.03
C ASN A 205 -6.72 13.79 -7.52
N GLN A 206 -7.53 13.18 -6.63
CA GLN A 206 -8.88 12.70 -6.98
C GLN A 206 -9.84 13.84 -7.40
N MET A 207 -9.54 15.08 -7.04
CA MET A 207 -10.34 16.26 -7.38
C MET A 207 -9.87 16.95 -8.67
N LEU A 208 -8.73 16.55 -9.23
CA LEU A 208 -8.23 17.10 -10.49
C LEU A 208 -9.12 16.67 -11.67
N ARG A 209 -9.27 17.56 -12.65
CA ARG A 209 -9.95 17.24 -13.92
C ARG A 209 -9.27 16.08 -14.66
N ASN A 210 -7.93 16.05 -14.61
CA ASN A 210 -7.10 15.00 -15.19
C ASN A 210 -6.18 14.47 -14.08
N PRO A 211 -6.65 13.53 -13.24
CA PRO A 211 -5.86 12.98 -12.16
C PRO A 211 -4.63 12.24 -12.71
N PHE A 212 -3.51 12.31 -11.98
CA PHE A 212 -2.37 11.45 -12.25
C PHE A 212 -2.76 9.99 -12.00
N PRO A 213 -2.31 9.02 -12.83
CA PRO A 213 -2.60 7.60 -12.65
C PRO A 213 -1.78 7.01 -11.50
N ILE A 214 -2.16 7.37 -10.27
CA ILE A 214 -1.53 6.88 -9.04
C ILE A 214 -1.96 5.42 -8.80
N LYS A 215 -0.98 4.51 -8.77
CA LYS A 215 -1.17 3.07 -8.57
C LYS A 215 -1.22 2.66 -7.11
N TYR A 216 -0.42 3.31 -6.27
CA TYR A 216 -0.33 2.98 -4.85
C TYR A 216 0.14 4.18 -4.03
N LEU A 217 -0.42 4.31 -2.83
CA LEU A 217 0.02 5.22 -1.77
C LEU A 217 0.70 4.41 -0.66
N ALA A 218 1.95 4.72 -0.34
CA ALA A 218 2.62 4.24 0.86
C ALA A 218 2.75 5.41 1.87
N ALA A 219 1.87 5.48 2.86
CA ALA A 219 1.88 6.56 3.85
C ALA A 219 2.51 6.04 5.16
N GLY A 220 3.68 6.57 5.53
CA GLY A 220 4.40 6.14 6.72
C GLY A 220 4.22 7.10 7.89
N ALA A 221 3.77 6.59 9.02
CA ALA A 221 3.70 7.27 10.32
C ALA A 221 3.14 8.71 10.23
N GLY A 222 2.12 8.92 9.38
CA GLY A 222 1.53 10.23 9.18
C GLY A 222 0.43 10.52 10.20
N PRO A 223 0.36 11.74 10.78
CA PRO A 223 -0.74 12.12 11.65
C PRO A 223 -1.97 12.48 10.81
N TYR A 224 -2.66 11.48 10.26
CA TYR A 224 -3.76 11.72 9.31
C TYR A 224 -4.97 12.36 9.98
N ASP A 225 -5.20 12.01 11.25
CA ASP A 225 -6.20 12.57 12.15
C ASP A 225 -5.45 13.35 13.24
N MET A 226 -5.06 14.57 12.89
CA MET A 226 -4.35 15.48 13.77
C MET A 226 -5.25 15.97 14.88
N SER A 227 -6.49 16.34 14.54
CA SER A 227 -7.38 17.05 15.47
C SER A 227 -7.93 16.22 16.62
N ASP A 228 -7.80 14.89 16.54
CA ASP A 228 -8.32 13.96 17.55
C ASP A 228 -7.25 12.94 17.96
N THR A 229 -6.93 11.94 17.13
CA THR A 229 -6.04 10.84 17.52
C THR A 229 -4.64 11.32 17.88
N THR A 230 -4.04 12.16 17.05
CA THR A 230 -2.68 12.68 17.32
C THR A 230 -2.69 13.62 18.51
N MET A 231 -3.69 14.51 18.58
CA MET A 231 -3.81 15.49 19.65
C MET A 231 -4.03 14.84 21.02
N HIS A 232 -4.99 13.94 21.15
CA HIS A 232 -5.34 13.33 22.43
C HIS A 232 -4.35 12.24 22.82
N ILE A 233 -4.16 11.22 21.98
CA ILE A 233 -3.32 10.06 22.32
C ILE A 233 -1.84 10.42 22.26
N GLY A 234 -1.44 11.26 21.31
CA GLY A 234 -0.04 11.61 21.10
C GLY A 234 0.47 12.74 21.98
N LEU A 235 -0.38 13.69 22.39
CA LEU A 235 0.06 14.91 23.08
C LEU A 235 -0.63 15.19 24.43
N PHE A 236 -1.97 15.29 24.47
CA PHE A 236 -2.68 15.70 25.69
C PHE A 236 -2.66 14.62 26.78
N ASP A 237 -2.81 13.35 26.43
CA ASP A 237 -2.78 12.25 27.39
C ASP A 237 -1.36 11.91 27.86
N GLU A 238 -0.34 12.52 27.26
CA GLU A 238 1.07 12.30 27.56
C GLU A 238 1.68 13.50 28.30
N GLU A 239 2.53 13.19 29.29
CA GLU A 239 3.30 14.21 30.03
C GLU A 239 4.43 14.78 29.16
N THR A 240 5.04 13.93 28.33
CA THR A 240 6.18 14.31 27.48
C THR A 240 5.93 14.02 26.02
N TYR A 241 6.43 14.87 25.14
CA TYR A 241 6.40 14.67 23.70
C TYR A 241 7.83 14.69 23.13
N PRO A 242 8.30 13.61 22.46
CA PRO A 242 9.68 13.51 21.99
C PRO A 242 10.13 14.66 21.09
N ASN A 243 9.22 15.22 20.29
CA ASN A 243 9.49 16.32 19.35
C ASN A 243 8.57 17.52 19.64
N ALA A 244 8.60 18.03 20.88
CA ALA A 244 7.73 19.11 21.35
C ALA A 244 7.73 20.35 20.43
N ALA A 245 8.86 20.71 19.82
CA ALA A 245 8.96 21.85 18.91
C ALA A 245 7.91 21.82 17.77
N LEU A 246 7.53 20.63 17.30
CA LEU A 246 6.53 20.47 16.23
C LEU A 246 5.18 21.09 16.59
N VAL A 247 4.80 21.06 17.87
CA VAL A 247 3.56 21.67 18.36
C VAL A 247 3.57 23.17 18.09
N ALA A 248 4.69 23.85 18.37
CA ALA A 248 4.83 25.28 18.12
C ALA A 248 4.78 25.63 16.63
N TYR A 249 5.37 24.81 15.75
CA TYR A 249 5.27 25.00 14.28
C TYR A 249 3.84 24.84 13.77
N VAL A 250 3.07 23.90 14.33
CA VAL A 250 1.64 23.73 14.01
C VAL A 250 0.84 24.95 14.46
N ILE A 251 1.03 25.42 15.70
CA ILE A 251 0.33 26.61 16.22
C ILE A 251 0.67 27.86 15.40
N HIS A 252 1.94 28.04 15.02
CA HIS A 252 2.35 29.11 14.10
C HIS A 252 1.67 29.01 12.74
N THR A 253 1.56 27.80 12.18
CA THR A 253 0.83 27.59 10.93
C THR A 253 -0.64 27.98 11.06
N CYS A 254 -1.30 27.58 12.15
CA CYS A 254 -2.69 27.94 12.40
C CYS A 254 -2.90 29.45 12.46
N GLN A 255 -2.00 30.20 13.13
CA GLN A 255 -2.02 31.65 13.12
C GLN A 255 -1.95 32.21 11.68
N ASN A 256 -1.02 31.70 10.86
CA ASN A 256 -0.77 32.23 9.52
C ASN A 256 -1.91 31.93 8.53
N ILE A 257 -2.59 30.80 8.68
CA ILE A 257 -3.69 30.40 7.77
C ILE A 257 -5.07 30.88 8.25
N GLY A 258 -5.10 31.83 9.19
CA GLY A 258 -6.32 32.52 9.57
C GLY A 258 -7.08 31.92 10.75
N PHE A 259 -6.44 31.14 11.61
CA PHE A 259 -6.95 30.72 12.92
C PHE A 259 -6.16 31.43 14.02
N PRO A 260 -6.65 32.59 14.52
CA PRO A 260 -5.91 33.39 15.49
C PRO A 260 -5.62 32.62 16.78
N GLN A 261 -4.36 32.58 17.20
CA GLN A 261 -3.89 31.93 18.43
C GLN A 261 -3.72 32.93 19.58
N PHE A 262 -3.58 34.21 19.26
CA PHE A 262 -3.46 35.31 20.22
C PHE A 262 -4.24 36.53 19.72
N GLN A 263 -4.44 37.52 20.60
CA GLN A 263 -5.05 38.80 20.23
C GLN A 263 -4.00 39.85 19.85
N ASN A 264 -2.90 39.94 20.60
CA ASN A 264 -1.88 40.98 20.40
C ASN A 264 -0.55 40.38 19.94
N ASP A 265 0.03 39.46 20.71
CA ASP A 265 1.35 38.90 20.41
C ASP A 265 1.58 37.47 20.94
N TRP A 266 2.71 36.90 20.57
CA TRP A 266 3.10 35.53 20.89
C TRP A 266 3.37 35.28 22.39
N HIS A 267 3.56 36.30 23.24
CA HIS A 267 3.72 36.10 24.70
C HIS A 267 2.40 35.66 25.37
N GLU A 268 1.25 35.81 24.70
CA GLU A 268 -0.03 35.23 25.16
C GLU A 268 -0.08 33.71 25.01
N VAL A 269 0.77 33.14 24.14
CA VAL A 269 0.76 31.73 23.75
C VAL A 269 2.02 31.03 24.22
N ILE A 270 3.20 31.59 23.92
CA ILE A 270 4.51 31.04 24.25
C ILE A 270 4.99 31.62 25.57
N SER A 271 5.55 30.78 26.44
CA SER A 271 6.09 31.21 27.73
C SER A 271 7.38 32.02 27.57
N ASP A 272 7.61 32.96 28.49
CA ASP A 272 8.78 33.85 28.43
C ASP A 272 10.12 33.10 28.43
N GLU A 273 10.19 31.93 29.08
CA GLU A 273 11.39 31.10 29.12
C GLU A 273 11.78 30.57 27.73
N TYR A 274 10.80 30.26 26.88
CA TYR A 274 11.02 29.65 25.57
C TYR A 274 10.87 30.63 24.40
N TYR A 275 10.37 31.86 24.66
CA TYR A 275 10.08 32.84 23.61
C TYR A 275 11.25 33.12 22.67
N THR A 276 12.46 33.38 23.19
CA THR A 276 13.64 33.65 22.36
C THR A 276 13.99 32.48 21.44
N ARG A 277 13.79 31.24 21.90
CA ARG A 277 14.04 30.03 21.09
C ARG A 277 12.95 29.84 20.05
N PHE A 278 11.70 30.09 20.42
CA PHE A 278 10.56 30.07 19.49
C PHE A 278 10.71 31.12 18.38
N GLU A 279 11.08 32.35 18.71
CA GLU A 279 11.29 33.42 17.73
C GLU A 279 12.38 33.04 16.73
N ALA A 280 13.53 32.57 17.22
CA ALA A 280 14.60 32.09 16.36
C ALA A 280 14.12 30.92 15.47
N ALA A 281 13.62 29.84 16.06
CA ALA A 281 13.35 28.61 15.32
C ALA A 281 12.12 28.70 14.42
N VAL A 282 11.01 29.22 14.93
CA VAL A 282 9.71 29.16 14.26
C VAL A 282 9.44 30.40 13.42
N LEU A 283 9.73 31.60 13.93
CA LEU A 283 9.45 32.84 13.20
C LEU A 283 10.53 33.16 12.18
N ASN A 284 11.81 32.99 12.55
CA ASN A 284 12.93 33.28 11.65
C ASN A 284 13.42 32.06 10.86
N GLY A 285 13.01 30.84 11.23
CA GLY A 285 13.47 29.61 10.59
C GLY A 285 14.89 29.19 10.99
N GLU A 286 15.38 29.69 12.13
CA GLU A 286 16.73 29.51 12.66
C GLU A 286 16.70 28.70 13.96
N GLY A 287 16.96 27.39 13.95
CA GLY A 287 17.13 26.67 15.24
C GLY A 287 16.72 25.21 15.31
N GLY A 288 16.28 24.59 14.22
CA GLY A 288 16.01 23.14 14.21
C GLY A 288 14.79 22.74 15.05
N LEU A 289 14.80 21.49 15.51
CA LEU A 289 13.74 20.88 16.32
C LEU A 289 14.14 20.64 17.78
N GLU A 290 15.43 20.77 18.13
CA GLU A 290 16.00 20.39 19.43
C GLU A 290 15.89 21.48 20.52
N TRP A 291 15.24 22.61 20.23
CA TRP A 291 15.16 23.74 21.16
C TRP A 291 14.06 23.60 22.23
N ALA A 292 13.14 22.66 22.03
CA ALA A 292 11.96 22.47 22.87
C ALA A 292 12.22 21.49 24.03
N PRO A 293 11.54 21.67 25.19
CA PRO A 293 11.60 20.75 26.31
C PRO A 293 10.81 19.47 26.01
N ARG A 294 11.13 18.38 26.72
CA ARG A 294 10.32 17.15 26.63
C ARG A 294 8.90 17.35 27.18
N VAL A 295 8.73 18.15 28.23
CA VAL A 295 7.41 18.49 28.78
C VAL A 295 6.85 19.63 27.95
N TRP A 296 6.09 19.29 26.90
CA TRP A 296 5.66 20.23 25.87
C TRP A 296 4.88 21.43 26.42
N ARG A 297 4.14 21.24 27.53
CA ARG A 297 3.35 22.29 28.20
C ARG A 297 4.20 23.44 28.73
N GLU A 298 5.49 23.22 29.04
CA GLU A 298 6.40 24.27 29.51
C GLU A 298 6.66 25.36 28.46
N MET A 299 6.50 25.04 27.17
CA MET A 299 6.66 26.02 26.09
C MET A 299 5.54 27.05 26.04
N PHE A 300 4.40 26.78 26.64
CA PHE A 300 3.18 27.56 26.46
C PHE A 300 2.75 28.23 27.75
N GLN A 301 2.00 29.33 27.64
CA GLN A 301 1.37 29.98 28.78
C GLN A 301 0.34 29.03 29.43
N PRO A 302 0.25 28.97 30.76
CA PRO A 302 -0.71 28.09 31.45
C PRO A 302 -2.17 28.32 31.03
N SER A 303 -2.56 29.57 30.78
CA SER A 303 -3.92 29.91 30.32
C SER A 303 -4.21 29.37 28.92
N TYR A 304 -3.20 29.35 28.04
CA TYR A 304 -3.35 28.78 26.70
C TYR A 304 -3.52 27.27 26.76
N ILE A 305 -2.76 26.59 27.64
CA ILE A 305 -2.91 25.15 27.89
C ILE A 305 -4.31 24.82 28.45
N GLU A 306 -4.78 25.58 29.44
CA GLU A 306 -6.10 25.36 30.03
C GLU A 306 -7.22 25.52 28.99
N ASP A 307 -7.13 26.53 28.11
CA ASP A 307 -8.12 26.75 27.06
C ASP A 307 -8.08 25.64 26.01
N ILE A 308 -6.92 25.32 25.42
CA ILE A 308 -6.82 24.31 24.36
C ILE A 308 -7.24 22.90 24.82
N GLU A 309 -7.04 22.56 26.10
CA GLU A 309 -7.44 21.26 26.66
C GLU A 309 -8.92 21.17 27.06
N SER A 310 -9.56 22.31 27.38
CA SER A 310 -10.95 22.33 27.86
C SER A 310 -11.97 22.79 26.82
N ASN A 311 -11.51 23.44 25.74
CA ASN A 311 -12.35 24.05 24.72
C ASN A 311 -12.19 23.35 23.35
N ASN A 312 -13.15 22.50 23.00
CA ASN A 312 -13.16 21.79 21.70
C ASN A 312 -13.29 22.71 20.48
N GLU A 313 -13.66 23.98 20.68
CA GLU A 313 -13.74 25.02 19.64
C GLU A 313 -12.53 25.97 19.67
N HIS A 314 -11.46 25.62 20.41
CA HIS A 314 -10.22 26.38 20.41
C HIS A 314 -9.70 26.55 18.97
N PRO A 315 -9.23 27.76 18.55
CA PRO A 315 -8.79 28.03 17.18
C PRO A 315 -7.76 27.03 16.63
N ALA A 316 -6.80 26.60 17.46
CA ALA A 316 -5.85 25.53 17.10
C ALA A 316 -6.55 24.22 16.71
N LEU A 317 -7.53 23.76 17.49
CA LEU A 317 -8.24 22.51 17.20
C LEU A 317 -9.09 22.63 15.93
N LEU A 318 -9.72 23.78 15.70
CA LEU A 318 -10.45 24.06 14.45
C LEU A 318 -9.51 24.05 13.23
N CYS A 319 -8.33 24.66 13.36
CA CYS A 319 -7.28 24.61 12.34
C CYS A 319 -6.85 23.16 12.03
N LEU A 320 -6.58 22.36 13.06
CA LEU A 320 -6.21 20.95 12.90
C LEU A 320 -7.31 20.17 12.17
N ARG A 321 -8.59 20.38 12.50
CA ARG A 321 -9.72 19.72 11.82
C ARG A 321 -9.74 20.01 10.33
N THR A 322 -9.40 21.23 9.91
CA THR A 322 -9.35 21.58 8.48
C THR A 322 -8.19 20.93 7.74
N ASN A 323 -7.14 20.53 8.46
CA ASN A 323 -5.95 19.90 7.91
C ASN A 323 -5.93 18.37 8.13
N ASP A 324 -6.98 17.78 8.68
CA ASP A 324 -7.11 16.33 8.73
C ASP A 324 -7.21 15.75 7.31
N VAL A 325 -6.52 14.64 7.06
CA VAL A 325 -6.40 14.00 5.74
C VAL A 325 -6.93 12.56 5.72
N TYR A 326 -7.58 12.10 6.78
CA TYR A 326 -8.07 10.71 6.88
C TYR A 326 -9.48 10.49 6.32
N ASP A 327 -10.40 11.45 6.48
CA ASP A 327 -11.83 11.27 6.21
C ASP A 327 -12.19 11.64 4.77
N PHE A 328 -11.99 10.71 3.85
CA PHE A 328 -12.46 10.83 2.47
C PHE A 328 -12.65 9.45 1.84
N ASN A 329 -13.42 9.40 0.74
CA ASN A 329 -13.53 8.20 -0.09
C ASN A 329 -12.22 7.97 -0.87
N ASN A 330 -11.25 7.33 -0.23
CA ASN A 330 -9.94 7.01 -0.80
C ASN A 330 -10.07 5.88 -1.82
N GLN A 331 -9.90 6.19 -3.11
CA GLN A 331 -9.99 5.25 -4.23
C GLN A 331 -8.65 4.64 -4.60
N THR A 332 -7.54 5.13 -4.04
CA THR A 332 -6.20 4.65 -4.33
C THR A 332 -5.82 3.50 -3.41
N PRO A 333 -5.29 2.36 -3.93
CA PRO A 333 -4.65 1.34 -3.10
C PRO A 333 -3.64 1.96 -2.14
N THR A 334 -3.80 1.73 -0.84
CA THR A 334 -3.09 2.48 0.21
C THR A 334 -2.57 1.53 1.28
N GLY A 335 -1.27 1.63 1.57
CA GLY A 335 -0.65 1.04 2.76
C GLY A 335 -0.27 2.15 3.73
N MET A 336 -0.75 2.08 4.96
CA MET A 336 -0.29 2.90 6.07
C MET A 336 0.71 2.11 6.91
N PHE A 337 1.81 2.72 7.31
CA PHE A 337 2.92 2.03 7.98
C PHE A 337 3.28 2.72 9.29
N SER A 338 3.26 1.98 10.40
CA SER A 338 3.61 2.52 11.73
C SER A 338 4.53 1.57 12.49
N SER A 339 5.24 2.08 13.50
CA SER A 339 6.11 1.27 14.36
C SER A 339 5.47 1.08 15.74
N TRP A 340 5.75 -0.03 16.45
CA TRP A 340 5.11 -0.30 17.75
C TRP A 340 5.40 0.74 18.84
N PHE A 341 6.60 1.31 18.81
CA PHE A 341 7.06 2.26 19.83
C PHE A 341 7.10 3.69 19.30
N ASP A 342 6.33 3.99 18.25
CA ASP A 342 6.13 5.34 17.78
C ASP A 342 5.26 6.12 18.77
N LYS A 343 5.91 7.01 19.52
CA LYS A 343 5.27 7.94 20.45
C LYS A 343 5.08 9.34 19.88
N THR A 344 5.59 9.60 18.67
CA THR A 344 5.38 10.91 18.03
C THR A 344 4.05 10.89 17.30
N ILE A 345 3.81 9.83 16.51
CA ILE A 345 2.58 9.59 15.79
C ILE A 345 2.04 8.21 16.18
N PRO A 346 1.01 8.14 17.05
CA PRO A 346 0.49 6.87 17.52
C PRO A 346 -0.04 5.99 16.36
N PRO A 347 0.22 4.66 16.35
CA PRO A 347 -0.31 3.71 15.35
C PRO A 347 -1.85 3.71 15.25
N GLU A 348 -2.54 4.26 16.24
CA GLU A 348 -3.97 4.50 16.25
C GLU A 348 -4.43 5.38 15.09
N ASN A 349 -3.58 6.30 14.59
CA ASN A 349 -3.86 7.11 13.40
C ASN A 349 -4.12 6.22 12.18
N ASP A 350 -3.24 5.26 11.93
CA ASP A 350 -3.38 4.28 10.85
C ASP A 350 -4.67 3.46 11.02
N LYS A 351 -4.94 2.99 12.25
CA LYS A 351 -6.12 2.16 12.55
C LYS A 351 -7.42 2.93 12.32
N LYS A 352 -7.53 4.16 12.82
CA LYS A 352 -8.70 5.03 12.64
C LYS A 352 -8.89 5.37 11.17
N THR A 353 -7.82 5.77 10.47
CA THR A 353 -7.87 6.11 9.05
C THR A 353 -8.34 4.94 8.20
N LYS A 354 -7.77 3.74 8.39
CA LYS A 354 -8.24 2.51 7.72
C LYS A 354 -9.72 2.27 7.98
N LYS A 355 -10.18 2.39 9.22
CA LYS A 355 -11.58 2.16 9.58
C LYS A 355 -12.52 3.13 8.86
N ILE A 356 -12.20 4.42 8.88
CA ILE A 356 -13.02 5.49 8.28
C ILE A 356 -13.02 5.38 6.76
N GLN A 357 -11.86 5.27 6.12
CA GLN A 357 -11.81 5.18 4.66
C GLN A 357 -12.48 3.91 4.13
N ARG A 358 -12.38 2.77 4.83
CA ARG A 358 -13.11 1.54 4.47
C ARG A 358 -14.62 1.68 4.63
N ALA A 359 -15.11 2.59 5.48
CA ALA A 359 -16.55 2.79 5.69
C ALA A 359 -17.25 3.46 4.51
N TYR A 360 -16.50 4.13 3.61
CA TYR A 360 -17.04 4.67 2.35
C TYR A 360 -17.39 3.59 1.33
N TYR A 361 -16.87 2.38 1.50
CA TYR A 361 -17.14 1.25 0.62
C TYR A 361 -18.39 0.51 1.05
N ASN A 362 -19.12 -0.05 0.08
CA ASN A 362 -20.21 -0.95 0.39
C ASN A 362 -19.67 -2.17 1.19
N ARG A 363 -20.48 -2.70 2.10
CA ARG A 363 -20.11 -3.88 2.90
C ARG A 363 -19.61 -5.05 2.02
N TRP A 364 -20.21 -5.25 0.85
CA TRP A 364 -19.88 -6.33 -0.09
C TRP A 364 -18.76 -5.99 -1.08
N ASP A 365 -18.26 -4.75 -1.08
CA ASP A 365 -17.19 -4.34 -1.98
C ASP A 365 -15.83 -4.75 -1.39
N LEU A 366 -15.21 -5.77 -1.97
CA LEU A 366 -13.87 -6.22 -1.58
C LEU A 366 -12.79 -5.17 -1.89
N GLY A 367 -13.08 -4.17 -2.73
CA GLY A 367 -12.20 -3.05 -3.04
C GLY A 367 -11.78 -2.26 -1.80
N LYS A 368 -12.56 -2.27 -0.71
CA LYS A 368 -12.18 -1.65 0.58
C LYS A 368 -10.89 -2.23 1.17
N PHE A 369 -10.56 -3.47 0.83
CA PHE A 369 -9.40 -4.17 1.37
C PHE A 369 -8.07 -3.70 0.78
N LYS A 370 -8.09 -2.87 -0.27
CA LYS A 370 -6.90 -2.19 -0.80
C LYS A 370 -6.33 -1.13 0.15
N ILE A 371 -7.10 -0.72 1.18
CA ILE A 371 -6.65 0.19 2.23
C ILE A 371 -6.19 -0.66 3.41
N ARG A 372 -4.88 -0.69 3.68
CA ARG A 372 -4.26 -1.56 4.69
C ARG A 372 -3.40 -0.76 5.67
N THR A 373 -3.16 -1.38 6.82
CA THR A 373 -2.18 -0.91 7.81
C THR A 373 -1.13 -2.00 7.94
N HIS A 374 0.11 -1.61 8.14
CA HIS A 374 1.26 -2.47 8.30
C HIS A 374 2.05 -1.99 9.51
N THR A 375 2.55 -2.94 10.28
CA THR A 375 3.52 -2.61 11.31
C THR A 375 4.93 -2.85 10.78
N LEU A 376 5.88 -2.03 11.21
CA LEU A 376 7.28 -2.08 10.80
C LEU A 376 8.19 -2.76 11.84
N GLY A 377 7.62 -3.20 12.96
CA GLY A 377 8.33 -3.79 14.09
C GLY A 377 8.57 -2.81 15.26
N PRO A 378 9.47 -3.19 16.20
CA PRO A 378 9.69 -2.51 17.48
C PRO A 378 10.58 -1.26 17.36
N TRP A 379 10.32 -0.39 16.39
CA TRP A 379 11.09 0.85 16.19
C TRP A 379 10.42 2.06 16.84
N ASN A 380 11.22 3.07 17.16
CA ASN A 380 10.69 4.41 17.45
C ASN A 380 10.35 5.14 16.13
N HIS A 381 9.86 6.39 16.23
CA HIS A 381 9.49 7.19 15.06
C HIS A 381 10.64 7.35 14.06
N THR A 382 11.80 7.86 14.49
CA THR A 382 12.91 8.17 13.57
C THR A 382 13.49 6.91 12.91
N LEU A 383 13.73 5.85 13.69
CA LEU A 383 14.32 4.60 13.17
C LEU A 383 13.33 3.80 12.31
N GLY A 384 12.03 4.04 12.45
CA GLY A 384 11.00 3.43 11.61
C GLY A 384 11.04 3.86 10.14
N SER A 385 11.71 4.97 9.82
CA SER A 385 11.78 5.53 8.46
C SER A 385 12.49 4.62 7.43
N ILE A 386 13.52 3.89 7.85
CA ILE A 386 14.24 2.95 6.99
C ILE A 386 13.39 1.70 6.69
N PRO A 387 12.87 0.96 7.70
CA PRO A 387 11.92 -0.14 7.47
C PRO A 387 10.71 0.29 6.64
N TYR A 388 10.17 1.48 6.88
CA TYR A 388 9.11 2.05 6.05
C TYR A 388 9.53 2.15 4.58
N THR A 389 10.71 2.71 4.30
CA THR A 389 11.18 2.90 2.92
C THR A 389 11.35 1.58 2.20
N LEU A 390 11.89 0.56 2.88
CA LEU A 390 11.99 -0.80 2.35
C LEU A 390 10.61 -1.40 2.06
N ALA A 391 9.65 -1.26 2.98
CA ALA A 391 8.28 -1.70 2.81
C ALA A 391 7.57 -0.99 1.65
N ALA A 392 7.77 0.32 1.51
CA ALA A 392 7.24 1.14 0.42
C ALA A 392 7.82 0.68 -0.94
N ILE A 393 9.14 0.48 -1.03
CA ILE A 393 9.80 -0.08 -2.22
C ILE A 393 9.20 -1.45 -2.58
N TYR A 394 9.03 -2.33 -1.60
CA TYR A 394 8.39 -3.63 -1.81
C TYR A 394 7.00 -3.46 -2.42
N LYS A 395 6.15 -2.63 -1.81
CA LYS A 395 4.79 -2.37 -2.30
C LYS A 395 4.78 -1.79 -3.71
N PHE A 396 5.58 -0.76 -3.99
CA PHE A 396 5.68 -0.16 -5.32
C PHE A 396 6.10 -1.21 -6.35
N ASN A 397 7.09 -2.05 -6.02
CA ASN A 397 7.56 -3.12 -6.90
C ASN A 397 6.45 -4.16 -7.20
N THR A 398 5.62 -4.51 -6.22
CA THR A 398 4.49 -5.43 -6.47
C THR A 398 3.40 -4.84 -7.38
N GLN A 399 3.35 -3.52 -7.53
CA GLN A 399 2.27 -2.83 -8.25
C GLN A 399 2.72 -2.20 -9.58
N ARG A 400 4.03 -2.07 -9.84
CA ARG A 400 4.55 -1.42 -11.06
C ARG A 400 4.37 -2.27 -12.31
N GLN A 401 4.15 -1.61 -13.45
CA GLN A 401 4.02 -2.26 -14.77
C GLN A 401 5.26 -3.05 -15.18
N GLY A 402 6.45 -2.57 -14.80
CA GLY A 402 7.72 -3.25 -15.04
C GLY A 402 7.85 -4.61 -14.33
N GLY A 403 6.91 -4.98 -13.45
CA GLY A 403 7.01 -6.14 -12.56
C GLY A 403 7.90 -5.85 -11.35
N PHE A 404 8.08 -6.83 -10.46
CA PHE A 404 8.82 -6.60 -9.22
C PHE A 404 10.27 -6.17 -9.45
N PHE A 405 10.89 -6.60 -10.53
CA PHE A 405 12.16 -6.07 -11.04
C PHE A 405 11.87 -5.38 -12.35
N ASN A 406 12.32 -4.15 -12.53
CA ASN A 406 12.22 -3.50 -13.84
C ASN A 406 13.05 -4.38 -14.79
N SER A 407 12.34 -5.19 -15.57
CA SER A 407 12.79 -6.45 -16.16
C SER A 407 14.28 -6.46 -16.51
N PHE A 408 15.00 -7.47 -16.00
CA PHE A 408 16.40 -7.74 -16.26
C PHE A 408 16.70 -7.73 -17.76
N ALA A 409 17.22 -6.61 -18.28
CA ALA A 409 17.83 -6.54 -19.59
C ALA A 409 19.15 -5.81 -19.39
N SER A 410 20.15 -6.50 -18.87
CA SER A 410 21.53 -6.00 -18.86
C SER A 410 22.52 -7.05 -19.33
N SER A 411 22.11 -7.98 -20.19
CA SER A 411 23.09 -8.67 -21.01
C SER A 411 23.37 -7.84 -22.26
N THR A 412 24.64 -7.51 -22.46
CA THR A 412 25.18 -7.05 -23.75
C THR A 412 25.07 -8.14 -24.83
N ASN A 413 24.71 -9.36 -24.44
CA ASN A 413 24.45 -10.48 -25.32
C ASN A 413 22.95 -10.57 -25.66
N GLU A 414 22.62 -10.47 -26.94
CA GLU A 414 21.27 -10.51 -27.48
C GLU A 414 20.52 -11.81 -27.07
N TYR A 415 21.24 -12.92 -26.93
CA TYR A 415 20.68 -14.22 -26.51
C TYR A 415 20.25 -14.27 -25.04
N ALA A 416 21.00 -13.62 -24.14
CA ALA A 416 20.64 -13.53 -22.73
C ALA A 416 19.53 -12.50 -22.51
N ARG A 417 19.42 -11.48 -23.38
CA ARG A 417 18.35 -10.48 -23.34
C ARG A 417 17.00 -11.10 -23.66
N VAL A 418 16.96 -12.00 -24.65
CA VAL A 418 15.77 -12.77 -25.02
C VAL A 418 15.32 -13.71 -23.89
N MET A 419 16.26 -14.34 -23.18
CA MET A 419 15.93 -15.20 -22.03
C MET A 419 15.52 -14.43 -20.78
N GLU A 420 16.08 -13.24 -20.52
CA GLU A 420 15.75 -12.41 -19.36
C GLU A 420 14.48 -11.54 -19.57
N GLU A 421 14.17 -11.13 -20.82
CA GLU A 421 12.87 -10.54 -21.20
C GLU A 421 11.73 -11.57 -21.09
N GLU A 422 12.01 -12.88 -21.21
CA GLU A 422 11.01 -13.96 -21.11
C GLU A 422 10.64 -14.35 -19.67
N VAL A 423 11.43 -13.95 -18.65
CA VAL A 423 11.25 -14.40 -17.26
C VAL A 423 10.96 -13.22 -16.32
N LYS A 424 9.70 -13.09 -15.91
CA LYS A 424 9.25 -12.12 -14.91
C LYS A 424 9.31 -12.78 -13.52
N LEU A 425 9.94 -12.13 -12.54
CA LEU A 425 9.86 -12.64 -11.16
C LEU A 425 8.68 -12.01 -10.43
N THR A 426 8.00 -12.82 -9.64
CA THR A 426 6.81 -12.45 -8.89
C THR A 426 6.91 -13.03 -7.48
N PHE A 427 6.42 -12.29 -6.50
CA PHE A 427 6.23 -12.78 -5.13
C PHE A 427 4.83 -13.35 -5.01
N VAL A 428 4.74 -14.63 -4.67
CA VAL A 428 3.48 -15.24 -4.25
C VAL A 428 3.44 -15.16 -2.75
N GLN A 429 2.54 -14.30 -2.24
CA GLN A 429 2.24 -14.27 -0.83
C GLN A 429 1.44 -15.52 -0.45
N SER A 430 1.67 -16.06 0.74
CA SER A 430 0.87 -17.15 1.31
C SER A 430 1.06 -17.12 2.82
N THR A 431 0.02 -17.48 3.59
CA THR A 431 0.15 -17.65 5.04
C THR A 431 0.97 -18.88 5.42
N VAL A 432 1.10 -19.85 4.51
CA VAL A 432 1.74 -21.14 4.76
C VAL A 432 3.08 -21.26 4.02
N ASP A 433 3.13 -20.89 2.74
CA ASP A 433 4.34 -21.05 1.92
C ASP A 433 4.55 -19.85 0.98
N PRO A 434 5.01 -18.71 1.51
CA PRO A 434 5.34 -17.58 0.66
C PRO A 434 6.54 -17.93 -0.23
N GLU A 435 6.49 -17.55 -1.50
CA GLU A 435 7.47 -17.96 -2.51
C GLU A 435 7.92 -16.83 -3.42
N VAL A 436 9.16 -16.94 -3.90
CA VAL A 436 9.64 -16.22 -5.07
C VAL A 436 9.54 -17.13 -6.27
N ILE A 437 8.75 -16.73 -7.26
CA ILE A 437 8.54 -17.51 -8.48
C ILE A 437 9.06 -16.77 -9.72
N ALA A 438 9.50 -17.55 -10.70
CA ALA A 438 9.83 -17.11 -12.05
C ALA A 438 8.68 -17.48 -13.00
N GLU A 439 8.01 -16.47 -13.54
CA GLU A 439 6.98 -16.55 -14.58
C GLU A 439 7.63 -16.52 -15.95
N LYS A 440 7.35 -17.54 -16.78
CA LYS A 440 7.76 -17.60 -18.18
C LYS A 440 6.53 -17.54 -19.09
N THR A 441 6.52 -16.60 -20.03
CA THR A 441 5.45 -16.47 -21.04
C THR A 441 5.91 -17.07 -22.36
N ALA A 442 5.20 -18.08 -22.88
CA ALA A 442 5.51 -18.66 -24.18
C ALA A 442 4.86 -17.86 -25.33
N LEU A 443 5.64 -17.38 -26.28
CA LEU A 443 5.17 -16.82 -27.56
C LEU A 443 5.04 -17.96 -28.58
N ASN A 444 3.88 -18.60 -28.67
CA ASN A 444 3.61 -19.62 -29.69
C ASN A 444 2.56 -19.13 -30.69
N GLN A 445 2.82 -19.24 -31.99
CA GLN A 445 2.03 -18.68 -33.12
C GLN A 445 0.55 -19.15 -33.19
N LYS A 446 0.10 -20.05 -32.31
CA LYS A 446 -1.29 -20.55 -32.26
C LYS A 446 -2.04 -20.24 -30.96
N ARG A 447 -1.34 -19.83 -29.89
CA ARG A 447 -1.93 -19.41 -28.61
C ARG A 447 -1.01 -18.39 -27.95
N ILE A 448 -1.39 -17.12 -28.02
CA ILE A 448 -0.82 -16.08 -27.18
C ILE A 448 -1.36 -16.34 -25.75
N ASN A 449 -0.49 -16.39 -24.72
CA ASN A 449 -0.80 -16.40 -23.27
C ASN A 449 -0.70 -17.71 -22.43
N GLU A 450 0.00 -18.77 -22.85
CA GLU A 450 0.34 -19.84 -21.88
C GLU A 450 1.51 -19.38 -20.99
N LYS A 451 1.21 -19.11 -19.71
CA LYS A 451 2.17 -18.76 -18.65
C LYS A 451 2.55 -20.02 -17.87
N SER A 452 3.85 -20.17 -17.58
CA SER A 452 4.37 -21.21 -16.71
C SER A 452 5.13 -20.58 -15.54
N TYR A 453 5.09 -21.22 -14.37
CA TYR A 453 5.71 -20.70 -13.16
C TYR A 453 6.71 -21.71 -12.59
N LYS A 454 7.84 -21.22 -12.10
CA LYS A 454 8.86 -22.02 -11.41
C LYS A 454 9.25 -21.35 -10.09
N THR A 455 9.06 -22.04 -8.98
CA THR A 455 9.55 -21.59 -7.67
C THR A 455 11.08 -21.52 -7.68
N LEU A 456 11.61 -20.37 -7.27
CA LEU A 456 13.03 -20.13 -7.07
C LEU A 456 13.42 -20.34 -5.60
N GLN A 457 12.57 -19.89 -4.68
CA GLN A 457 12.85 -19.91 -3.25
C GLN A 457 11.56 -19.84 -2.42
N THR A 458 11.47 -20.65 -1.37
CA THR A 458 10.44 -20.51 -0.31
C THR A 458 10.93 -19.56 0.78
N LEU A 459 10.00 -18.82 1.38
CA LEU A 459 10.23 -17.80 2.40
C LEU A 459 9.58 -18.17 3.75
N LYS A 460 9.24 -19.45 3.97
CA LYS A 460 8.63 -19.93 5.23
C LYS A 460 9.35 -19.52 6.51
N ALA A 461 10.68 -19.42 6.46
CA ALA A 461 11.51 -19.06 7.61
C ALA A 461 11.52 -17.55 7.90
N VAL A 462 10.98 -16.70 7.01
CA VAL A 462 10.92 -15.25 7.22
C VAL A 462 9.77 -14.94 8.17
N ASN A 463 10.12 -14.49 9.37
CA ASN A 463 9.20 -14.20 10.46
C ASN A 463 9.08 -12.71 10.80
N GLU A 464 9.96 -11.86 10.28
CA GLU A 464 9.90 -10.42 10.52
C GLU A 464 8.88 -9.75 9.59
N GLU A 465 8.37 -8.58 10.01
CA GLU A 465 7.39 -7.82 9.23
C GLU A 465 8.03 -7.24 7.96
N VAL A 466 9.24 -6.66 8.09
CA VAL A 466 10.04 -6.16 6.98
C VAL A 466 11.43 -6.80 7.05
N SER A 467 11.85 -7.48 5.98
CA SER A 467 13.17 -8.11 5.89
C SER A 467 13.84 -7.84 4.55
N LEU A 468 15.15 -8.03 4.49
CA LEU A 468 15.90 -8.15 3.25
C LEU A 468 16.13 -9.63 2.95
N ILE A 469 15.66 -10.08 1.80
CA ILE A 469 15.80 -11.46 1.35
C ILE A 469 16.83 -11.53 0.23
N LYS A 470 17.71 -12.53 0.29
CA LYS A 470 18.67 -12.82 -0.78
C LYS A 470 18.07 -13.87 -1.70
N VAL A 471 17.93 -13.53 -2.98
CA VAL A 471 17.36 -14.39 -4.02
C VAL A 471 18.42 -14.71 -5.06
N GLN A 472 18.60 -15.99 -5.35
CA GLN A 472 19.41 -16.45 -6.46
C GLN A 472 18.60 -16.41 -7.75
N LEU A 473 19.05 -15.61 -8.71
CA LEU A 473 18.41 -15.42 -10.01
C LEU A 473 18.70 -16.62 -10.94
N PRO A 474 17.87 -16.84 -11.99
CA PRO A 474 18.10 -17.90 -12.97
C PRO A 474 19.47 -17.86 -13.67
N ASN A 475 20.09 -16.68 -13.77
CA ASN A 475 21.44 -16.48 -14.33
C ASN A 475 22.58 -16.75 -13.32
N GLY A 476 22.25 -17.25 -12.12
CA GLY A 476 23.19 -17.62 -11.07
C GLY A 476 23.66 -16.46 -10.18
N LYS A 477 23.32 -15.21 -10.51
CA LYS A 477 23.65 -14.04 -9.66
C LYS A 477 22.71 -13.97 -8.46
N GLU A 478 23.24 -13.55 -7.32
CA GLU A 478 22.45 -13.24 -6.14
C GLU A 478 22.05 -11.77 -6.14
N ARG A 479 20.85 -11.47 -5.64
CA ARG A 479 20.41 -10.10 -5.35
C ARG A 479 19.62 -10.04 -4.05
N VAL A 480 19.70 -8.90 -3.39
CA VAL A 480 19.00 -8.60 -2.14
C VAL A 480 17.77 -7.76 -2.44
N PHE A 481 16.64 -8.09 -1.84
CA PHE A 481 15.38 -7.38 -2.05
C PHE A 481 14.63 -7.16 -0.75
N PRO A 482 13.93 -6.02 -0.59
CA PRO A 482 13.00 -5.87 0.52
C PRO A 482 11.84 -6.84 0.33
N PHE A 483 11.34 -7.37 1.44
CA PHE A 483 10.16 -8.21 1.54
C PHE A 483 9.33 -7.76 2.73
N LEU A 484 8.04 -7.58 2.51
CA LEU A 484 7.06 -7.33 3.55
C LEU A 484 6.12 -8.53 3.62
N LYS A 485 6.03 -9.14 4.79
CA LYS A 485 5.09 -10.23 5.03
C LYS A 485 3.69 -9.64 5.18
N GLU A 486 2.74 -10.12 4.36
CA GLU A 486 1.37 -9.64 4.41
C GLU A 486 0.53 -10.49 5.36
N GLU A 487 -0.21 -9.82 6.25
CA GLU A 487 -1.29 -10.48 6.97
C GLU A 487 -2.40 -10.87 6.00
N ALA A 488 -3.01 -12.04 6.19
CA ALA A 488 -4.19 -12.43 5.44
C ALA A 488 -5.42 -11.64 5.88
N ILE A 489 -6.35 -11.46 4.95
CA ILE A 489 -7.65 -10.82 5.20
C ILE A 489 -8.67 -11.92 5.45
N ASP A 490 -9.13 -12.04 6.68
CA ASP A 490 -10.22 -12.95 7.00
C ASP A 490 -11.53 -12.48 6.34
N LEU A 491 -12.15 -13.38 5.60
CA LEU A 491 -13.46 -13.23 4.99
C LEU A 491 -14.39 -14.32 5.49
N GLU A 492 -15.65 -13.95 5.70
CA GLU A 492 -16.71 -14.90 5.99
C GLU A 492 -17.09 -15.66 4.73
N ALA A 493 -17.23 -16.99 4.80
CA ALA A 493 -17.63 -17.80 3.65
C ALA A 493 -18.90 -17.29 2.95
N LYS A 494 -19.91 -16.82 3.70
CA LYS A 494 -21.17 -16.32 3.14
C LYS A 494 -21.00 -15.07 2.24
N ASP A 495 -19.88 -14.36 2.37
CA ASP A 495 -19.64 -13.13 1.63
C ASP A 495 -19.06 -13.41 0.23
N VAL A 496 -18.46 -14.60 0.02
CA VAL A 496 -17.74 -14.94 -1.22
C VAL A 496 -18.07 -16.32 -1.80
N LEU A 497 -18.66 -17.22 -1.01
CA LEU A 497 -19.08 -18.56 -1.41
C LEU A 497 -20.60 -18.68 -1.47
N SER A 498 -21.09 -19.34 -2.52
CA SER A 498 -22.48 -19.74 -2.66
C SER A 498 -22.60 -21.25 -2.86
N LEU A 499 -23.58 -21.89 -2.25
CA LEU A 499 -23.81 -23.34 -2.41
C LEU A 499 -24.78 -23.59 -3.57
N LYS A 500 -24.33 -24.32 -4.60
CA LYS A 500 -25.18 -24.78 -5.71
C LYS A 500 -25.11 -26.29 -5.86
N GLY A 501 -26.15 -26.98 -5.40
CA GLY A 501 -26.18 -28.45 -5.39
C GLY A 501 -25.17 -29.03 -4.40
N ASP A 502 -24.21 -29.80 -4.89
CA ASP A 502 -23.12 -30.42 -4.13
C ASP A 502 -21.78 -29.67 -4.24
N LYS A 503 -21.77 -28.49 -4.84
CA LYS A 503 -20.58 -27.67 -5.07
C LYS A 503 -20.71 -26.32 -4.41
N TRP A 504 -19.60 -25.86 -3.83
CA TRP A 504 -19.43 -24.47 -3.46
C TRP A 504 -18.87 -23.71 -4.66
N GLU A 505 -19.48 -22.57 -4.97
CA GLU A 505 -19.06 -21.67 -6.02
C GLU A 505 -18.46 -20.42 -5.38
N LEU A 506 -17.17 -20.21 -5.63
CA LEU A 506 -16.45 -19.00 -5.30
C LEU A 506 -16.63 -18.00 -6.44
N ASP A 507 -17.21 -16.84 -6.13
CA ASP A 507 -17.37 -15.76 -7.10
C ASP A 507 -16.04 -15.03 -7.27
N MET A 508 -15.41 -15.20 -8.43
CA MET A 508 -14.15 -14.57 -8.80
C MET A 508 -14.32 -13.16 -9.39
N SER A 509 -15.55 -12.69 -9.61
CA SER A 509 -15.81 -11.40 -10.29
C SER A 509 -15.39 -10.16 -9.48
N GLN A 510 -15.22 -10.31 -8.16
CA GLN A 510 -14.81 -9.23 -7.26
C GLN A 510 -13.29 -9.19 -7.00
N TRP A 511 -12.55 -10.11 -7.61
CA TRP A 511 -11.12 -10.30 -7.39
C TRP A 511 -10.34 -9.70 -8.57
N PRO A 512 -9.10 -9.26 -8.36
CA PRO A 512 -8.27 -8.75 -9.45
C PRO A 512 -8.06 -9.81 -10.55
N ASP A 513 -8.01 -9.37 -11.80
CA ASP A 513 -7.80 -10.25 -12.97
C ASP A 513 -6.36 -10.76 -13.12
N ASP A 514 -5.48 -10.47 -12.15
CA ASP A 514 -4.08 -10.94 -12.15
C ASP A 514 -3.97 -12.41 -11.75
N LEU A 515 -2.73 -12.91 -11.58
CA LEU A 515 -2.51 -14.30 -11.19
C LEU A 515 -3.16 -14.54 -9.82
N THR A 516 -4.34 -15.15 -9.85
CA THR A 516 -5.04 -15.57 -8.64
C THR A 516 -4.78 -17.04 -8.39
N ILE A 517 -4.27 -17.34 -7.19
CA ILE A 517 -3.98 -18.70 -6.73
C ILE A 517 -4.93 -19.02 -5.58
N ILE A 518 -5.51 -20.21 -5.61
CA ILE A 518 -6.37 -20.74 -4.56
C ILE A 518 -5.63 -21.91 -3.92
N HIS A 519 -5.30 -21.78 -2.64
CA HIS A 519 -4.75 -22.87 -1.82
C HIS A 519 -5.85 -23.44 -0.91
N LEU A 520 -5.96 -24.77 -0.86
CA LEU A 520 -6.76 -25.46 0.13
C LEU A 520 -5.85 -25.86 1.29
N ILE A 521 -6.12 -25.35 2.49
CA ILE A 521 -5.26 -25.54 3.67
C ILE A 521 -5.90 -26.50 4.66
N GLU A 522 -5.16 -27.55 5.05
CA GLU A 522 -5.51 -28.49 6.12
C GLU A 522 -4.30 -28.65 7.05
N ASN A 523 -4.50 -28.51 8.36
CA ASN A 523 -3.45 -28.59 9.39
C ASN A 523 -2.24 -27.67 9.13
N ASN A 524 -2.50 -26.46 8.61
CA ASN A 524 -1.47 -25.48 8.24
C ASN A 524 -0.52 -25.97 7.13
N GLU A 525 -0.98 -26.88 6.27
CA GLU A 525 -0.28 -27.33 5.06
C GLU A 525 -1.15 -27.10 3.82
N ILE A 526 -0.52 -26.75 2.71
CA ILE A 526 -1.19 -26.62 1.40
C ILE A 526 -1.40 -28.03 0.86
N ILE A 527 -2.66 -28.48 0.75
CA ILE A 527 -2.98 -29.82 0.22
C ILE A 527 -3.41 -29.79 -1.26
N ASP A 528 -3.86 -28.64 -1.75
CA ASP A 528 -4.21 -28.42 -3.16
C ASP A 528 -3.94 -26.95 -3.54
N THR A 529 -3.49 -26.74 -4.77
CA THR A 529 -3.20 -25.41 -5.33
C THR A 529 -3.82 -25.30 -6.71
N ARG A 530 -4.63 -24.26 -6.93
CA ARG A 530 -5.29 -24.00 -8.19
C ARG A 530 -4.96 -22.60 -8.69
N THR A 531 -4.51 -22.50 -9.93
CA THR A 531 -4.38 -21.22 -10.61
C THR A 531 -5.69 -20.90 -11.32
N VAL A 532 -6.22 -19.70 -11.11
CA VAL A 532 -7.44 -19.22 -11.77
C VAL A 532 -7.08 -18.69 -13.16
N PRO A 533 -7.61 -19.27 -14.25
CA PRO A 533 -7.44 -18.72 -15.60
C PRO A 533 -8.03 -17.33 -15.74
N SER A 534 -7.37 -16.48 -16.53
CA SER A 534 -7.86 -15.12 -16.81
C SER A 534 -9.27 -15.14 -17.41
N GLY A 535 -10.18 -14.34 -16.84
CA GLY A 535 -11.58 -14.23 -17.26
C GLY A 535 -12.53 -15.28 -16.67
N GLU A 536 -12.03 -16.22 -15.86
CA GLU A 536 -12.87 -17.17 -15.14
C GLU A 536 -13.55 -16.50 -13.94
N LYS A 537 -14.88 -16.50 -13.94
CA LYS A 537 -15.69 -15.76 -12.95
C LYS A 537 -16.18 -16.60 -11.79
N ILE A 538 -16.19 -17.92 -11.92
CA ILE A 538 -16.72 -18.82 -10.90
C ILE A 538 -15.82 -20.03 -10.81
N ILE A 539 -15.30 -20.31 -9.61
CA ILE A 539 -14.57 -21.53 -9.32
C ILE A 539 -15.45 -22.46 -8.50
N SER A 540 -15.65 -23.68 -9.02
CA SER A 540 -16.40 -24.74 -8.35
C SER A 540 -15.48 -25.62 -7.50
N LEU A 541 -15.80 -25.73 -6.21
CA LEU A 541 -15.14 -26.61 -5.25
C LEU A 541 -16.10 -27.72 -4.84
N ASN A 542 -15.69 -28.98 -4.96
CA ASN A 542 -16.56 -30.10 -4.56
C ASN A 542 -16.71 -30.10 -3.03
N ARG A 543 -17.92 -30.32 -2.52
CA ARG A 543 -18.13 -30.42 -1.07
C ARG A 543 -17.28 -31.50 -0.39
N LYS A 544 -16.93 -32.58 -1.10
CA LYS A 544 -16.01 -33.62 -0.60
C LYS A 544 -14.54 -33.17 -0.58
N GLU A 545 -14.13 -32.28 -1.47
CA GLU A 545 -12.76 -31.76 -1.52
C GLU A 545 -12.49 -30.84 -0.33
N ILE A 546 -13.52 -30.11 0.12
CA ILE A 546 -13.39 -29.13 1.20
C ILE A 546 -13.88 -29.65 2.56
N SER A 547 -14.14 -30.95 2.72
CA SER A 547 -14.75 -31.48 3.94
C SER A 547 -13.81 -31.45 5.15
N ASN A 548 -12.50 -31.48 4.91
CA ASN A 548 -11.46 -31.50 5.94
C ASN A 548 -10.53 -30.26 5.86
N ILE A 549 -10.90 -29.28 5.03
CA ILE A 549 -10.12 -28.04 4.85
C ILE A 549 -10.46 -27.08 5.99
N ASP A 550 -9.43 -26.53 6.62
CA ASP A 550 -9.57 -25.53 7.68
C ASP A 550 -10.03 -24.19 7.09
N PHE A 551 -9.43 -23.80 5.97
CA PHE A 551 -9.77 -22.58 5.24
C PHE A 551 -9.29 -22.63 3.79
N ILE A 552 -9.92 -21.81 2.95
CA ILE A 552 -9.44 -21.53 1.60
C ILE A 552 -8.59 -20.27 1.68
N GLU A 553 -7.37 -20.34 1.17
CA GLU A 553 -6.53 -19.17 0.96
C GLU A 553 -6.62 -18.75 -0.50
N ILE A 554 -6.88 -17.46 -0.74
CA ILE A 554 -6.93 -16.86 -2.08
C ILE A 554 -5.84 -15.79 -2.13
N VAL A 555 -4.85 -16.04 -2.97
CA VAL A 555 -3.73 -15.13 -3.24
C VAL A 555 -4.05 -14.37 -4.51
N ALA A 556 -4.34 -13.08 -4.39
CA ALA A 556 -4.62 -12.18 -5.50
C ALA A 556 -3.54 -11.08 -5.54
N GLY A 557 -2.58 -11.26 -6.45
CA GLY A 557 -1.37 -10.44 -6.52
C GLY A 557 -0.58 -10.51 -5.20
N ALA A 558 -0.41 -9.36 -4.55
CA ALA A 558 0.25 -9.27 -3.24
C ALA A 558 -0.72 -9.36 -2.04
N THR A 559 -2.01 -9.61 -2.27
CA THR A 559 -3.00 -9.69 -1.18
C THR A 559 -3.41 -11.13 -0.95
N VAL A 560 -3.45 -11.53 0.32
CA VAL A 560 -3.91 -12.86 0.72
C VAL A 560 -5.23 -12.72 1.45
N PHE A 561 -6.20 -13.54 1.07
CA PHE A 561 -7.50 -13.63 1.72
C PHE A 561 -7.69 -15.03 2.28
N LYS A 562 -8.23 -15.10 3.49
CA LYS A 562 -8.51 -16.33 4.19
C LYS A 562 -10.02 -16.46 4.32
N VAL A 563 -10.60 -17.41 3.58
CA VAL A 563 -12.03 -17.70 3.65
C VAL A 563 -12.21 -18.89 4.59
N LYS A 564 -12.65 -18.60 5.82
CA LYS A 564 -12.98 -19.67 6.77
C LYS A 564 -14.26 -20.33 6.31
N LEU A 565 -14.21 -21.63 6.07
CA LEU A 565 -15.38 -22.40 5.68
C LEU A 565 -16.37 -22.42 6.84
N PRO A 566 -17.70 -22.37 6.55
CA PRO A 566 -18.67 -22.49 7.62
C PRO A 566 -18.50 -23.86 8.26
N GLU A 567 -18.62 -23.93 9.60
CA GLU A 567 -18.66 -25.22 10.30
C GLU A 567 -19.65 -26.12 9.55
N GLN A 568 -19.13 -27.19 8.95
CA GLN A 568 -20.02 -28.17 8.34
C GLN A 568 -20.88 -28.68 9.49
N PRO A 569 -22.23 -28.58 9.40
CA PRO A 569 -23.08 -29.02 10.49
C PRO A 569 -22.67 -30.44 10.86
N ASP A 570 -22.36 -30.65 12.15
CA ASP A 570 -21.89 -31.92 12.69
C ASP A 570 -22.63 -33.06 12.00
N ILE A 571 -21.88 -33.85 11.25
CA ILE A 571 -22.43 -35.02 10.58
C ILE A 571 -22.87 -35.95 11.70
N PRO A 572 -24.16 -36.26 11.86
CA PRO A 572 -24.58 -37.15 12.92
C PRO A 572 -23.91 -38.50 12.71
N THR A 573 -23.07 -38.92 13.64
CA THR A 573 -22.48 -40.25 13.63
C THR A 573 -23.62 -41.24 13.84
N VAL A 574 -24.12 -41.83 12.76
CA VAL A 574 -25.16 -42.86 12.83
C VAL A 574 -24.51 -44.20 13.09
N SER A 575 -25.03 -44.97 14.04
CA SER A 575 -24.55 -46.33 14.34
C SER A 575 -25.04 -47.37 13.33
N ARG A 576 -25.98 -47.00 12.45
CA ARG A 576 -26.64 -47.85 11.46
C ARG A 576 -27.06 -47.02 10.24
N LEU A 577 -27.37 -47.67 9.12
CA LEU A 577 -27.91 -46.99 7.95
C LEU A 577 -29.17 -46.19 8.35
N ASN A 578 -29.24 -44.93 7.95
CA ASN A 578 -30.35 -44.04 8.25
C ASN A 578 -30.72 -43.20 7.03
N ILE A 579 -32.02 -42.95 6.83
CA ILE A 579 -32.52 -42.15 5.71
C ILE A 579 -33.44 -41.08 6.26
N VAL A 580 -33.16 -39.82 5.92
CA VAL A 580 -33.93 -38.67 6.41
C VAL A 580 -34.67 -37.97 5.26
N ASN A 581 -35.84 -37.41 5.57
CA ASN A 581 -36.62 -36.60 4.65
C ASN A 581 -35.97 -35.23 4.47
N LYS A 582 -35.74 -34.80 3.23
CA LYS A 582 -35.26 -33.45 2.92
C LYS A 582 -35.97 -32.91 1.67
N ASN A 583 -37.03 -32.13 1.86
CA ASN A 583 -37.85 -31.58 0.77
C ASN A 583 -38.26 -32.67 -0.26
N THR A 584 -37.87 -32.53 -1.53
CA THR A 584 -38.16 -33.49 -2.62
C THR A 584 -37.14 -34.64 -2.73
N TYR A 585 -36.19 -34.73 -1.79
CA TYR A 585 -35.08 -35.69 -1.81
C TYR A 585 -35.09 -36.60 -0.57
N ALA A 586 -34.48 -37.77 -0.73
CA ALA A 586 -34.10 -38.65 0.36
C ALA A 586 -32.59 -38.52 0.60
N TYR A 587 -32.19 -38.40 1.87
CA TYR A 587 -30.79 -38.26 2.26
C TYR A 587 -30.33 -39.48 3.06
N VAL A 588 -29.34 -40.19 2.54
CA VAL A 588 -28.76 -41.41 3.15
C VAL A 588 -27.57 -41.04 4.02
N LEU A 589 -27.51 -41.64 5.21
CA LEU A 589 -26.41 -41.59 6.17
C LEU A 589 -26.00 -43.02 6.54
N ALA A 590 -24.72 -43.37 6.41
CA ALA A 590 -24.23 -44.71 6.74
C ALA A 590 -23.01 -44.67 7.68
N PRO A 591 -22.89 -45.63 8.62
CA PRO A 591 -21.73 -45.74 9.53
C PRO A 591 -20.41 -46.00 8.78
N LYS A 592 -20.47 -46.76 7.69
CA LYS A 592 -19.34 -47.19 6.87
C LYS A 592 -19.58 -46.88 5.38
N PRO A 593 -18.54 -46.83 4.53
CA PRO A 593 -18.71 -46.52 3.12
C PRO A 593 -19.53 -47.57 2.37
N LEU A 594 -20.52 -47.09 1.62
CA LEU A 594 -21.38 -47.83 0.70
C LEU A 594 -20.80 -47.84 -0.71
N ARG A 595 -21.07 -48.94 -1.42
CA ARG A 595 -20.85 -49.15 -2.84
C ARG A 595 -22.10 -48.85 -3.66
N THR A 596 -23.26 -49.26 -3.13
CA THR A 596 -24.54 -49.22 -3.85
C THR A 596 -25.68 -48.89 -2.89
N ILE A 597 -26.68 -48.16 -3.40
CA ILE A 597 -28.00 -48.00 -2.78
C ILE A 597 -29.07 -48.58 -3.71
N GLU A 598 -29.97 -49.40 -3.17
CA GLU A 598 -31.13 -49.95 -3.88
C GLU A 598 -32.41 -49.56 -3.14
N VAL A 599 -33.39 -49.01 -3.85
CA VAL A 599 -34.67 -48.57 -3.30
C VAL A 599 -35.77 -49.43 -3.91
N TYR A 600 -36.54 -50.08 -3.06
CA TYR A 600 -37.67 -50.93 -3.41
C TYR A 600 -38.97 -50.32 -2.92
N ASP A 601 -40.05 -50.47 -3.68
CA ASP A 601 -41.38 -50.20 -3.17
C ASP A 601 -41.86 -51.31 -2.22
N MET A 602 -43.04 -51.13 -1.62
CA MET A 602 -43.62 -52.12 -0.70
C MET A 602 -44.07 -53.42 -1.39
N ALA A 603 -44.18 -53.42 -2.73
CA ALA A 603 -44.47 -54.62 -3.52
C ALA A 603 -43.18 -55.40 -3.88
N GLY A 604 -42.00 -54.87 -3.54
CA GLY A 604 -40.71 -55.48 -3.81
C GLY A 604 -40.12 -55.14 -5.19
N SER A 605 -40.72 -54.21 -5.93
CA SER A 605 -40.18 -53.75 -7.21
C SER A 605 -39.02 -52.78 -6.98
N LEU A 606 -37.92 -52.95 -7.72
CA LEU A 606 -36.80 -52.02 -7.67
C LEU A 606 -37.19 -50.69 -8.32
N VAL A 607 -37.30 -49.64 -7.50
CA VAL A 607 -37.67 -48.29 -7.90
C VAL A 607 -36.43 -47.51 -8.35
N LYS A 608 -35.30 -47.70 -7.67
CA LYS A 608 -34.07 -46.96 -7.96
C LYS A 608 -32.84 -47.73 -7.53
N SER A 609 -31.78 -47.68 -8.32
CA SER A 609 -30.47 -48.20 -7.94
C SER A 609 -29.39 -47.18 -8.27
N ILE A 610 -28.52 -46.91 -7.31
CA ILE A 610 -27.47 -45.88 -7.41
C ILE A 610 -26.14 -46.53 -7.05
N HIS A 611 -25.21 -46.51 -8.01
CA HIS A 611 -23.87 -47.07 -7.88
C HIS A 611 -22.85 -45.93 -7.91
N GLY A 612 -21.85 -45.97 -7.02
CA GLY A 612 -20.84 -44.91 -6.95
C GLY A 612 -19.49 -45.37 -6.38
N LYS A 613 -18.46 -44.53 -6.53
CA LYS A 613 -17.20 -44.68 -5.78
C LYS A 613 -17.47 -44.42 -4.30
N ALA A 614 -16.97 -45.29 -3.42
CA ALA A 614 -17.24 -45.37 -1.97
C ALA A 614 -17.80 -44.09 -1.32
N PHE A 615 -19.00 -44.17 -0.72
CA PHE A 615 -19.70 -43.02 -0.13
C PHE A 615 -20.38 -43.36 1.20
N LYS A 616 -20.29 -42.49 2.20
CA LYS A 616 -21.07 -42.62 3.45
C LYS A 616 -22.39 -41.86 3.42
N GLN A 617 -22.58 -40.99 2.42
CA GLN A 617 -23.72 -40.11 2.30
C GLN A 617 -24.12 -39.96 0.84
N LEU A 618 -25.42 -39.86 0.58
CA LEU A 618 -25.96 -39.72 -0.76
C LEU A 618 -27.34 -39.06 -0.71
N GLU A 619 -27.55 -38.03 -1.52
CA GLU A 619 -28.86 -37.41 -1.71
C GLU A 619 -29.43 -37.81 -3.08
N PHE A 620 -30.70 -38.18 -3.14
CA PHE A 620 -31.35 -38.49 -4.42
C PHE A 620 -32.84 -38.16 -4.42
N PRO A 621 -33.41 -37.76 -5.57
CA PRO A 621 -34.84 -37.47 -5.65
C PRO A 621 -35.64 -38.76 -5.49
N LEU A 622 -36.69 -38.68 -4.67
CA LEU A 622 -37.60 -39.80 -4.38
C LEU A 622 -39.01 -39.25 -4.16
N ALA A 623 -39.99 -39.82 -4.87
CA ALA A 623 -41.39 -39.42 -4.77
C ALA A 623 -41.97 -39.78 -3.39
N LYS A 624 -43.08 -39.13 -3.01
CA LYS A 624 -43.80 -39.46 -1.76
C LYS A 624 -44.27 -40.91 -1.79
N GLY A 625 -44.04 -41.65 -0.72
CA GLY A 625 -44.34 -43.08 -0.66
C GLY A 625 -43.58 -43.82 0.43
N MET A 626 -43.85 -45.12 0.54
CA MET A 626 -43.15 -46.03 1.46
C MET A 626 -42.19 -46.92 0.68
N TYR A 627 -40.96 -47.02 1.17
CA TYR A 627 -39.86 -47.72 0.51
C TYR A 627 -39.06 -48.59 1.47
N ILE A 628 -38.40 -49.60 0.93
CA ILE A 628 -37.30 -50.32 1.57
C ILE A 628 -36.01 -49.91 0.87
N VAL A 629 -35.08 -49.32 1.60
CA VAL A 629 -33.79 -48.87 1.06
C VAL A 629 -32.69 -49.78 1.59
N HIS A 630 -31.94 -50.40 0.69
CA HIS A 630 -30.78 -51.21 0.99
C HIS A 630 -29.49 -50.45 0.69
N GLY A 631 -28.62 -50.34 1.68
CA GLY A 631 -27.23 -49.95 1.52
C GLY A 631 -26.34 -51.19 1.43
N ILE A 632 -25.54 -51.28 0.37
CA ILE A 632 -24.51 -52.32 0.21
C ILE A 632 -23.16 -51.67 0.50
N TYR A 633 -22.50 -52.11 1.56
CA TYR A 633 -21.19 -51.63 2.00
C TYR A 633 -20.07 -52.08 1.05
N MET A 634 -18.93 -51.38 1.11
CA MET A 634 -17.73 -51.77 0.38
C MET A 634 -17.22 -53.17 0.75
N SER A 635 -17.51 -53.65 1.97
CA SER A 635 -17.25 -55.01 2.43
C SER A 635 -18.17 -56.07 1.80
N GLY A 636 -19.22 -55.66 1.09
CA GLY A 636 -20.27 -56.54 0.57
C GLY A 636 -21.44 -56.78 1.53
N GLU A 637 -21.36 -56.31 2.77
CA GLU A 637 -22.46 -56.36 3.75
C GLU A 637 -23.66 -55.54 3.25
N LYS A 638 -24.88 -56.04 3.43
CA LYS A 638 -26.12 -55.39 3.01
C LYS A 638 -26.98 -55.07 4.23
N GLU A 639 -27.40 -53.81 4.35
CA GLU A 639 -28.26 -53.33 5.42
C GLU A 639 -29.52 -52.67 4.85
N GLY A 640 -30.69 -52.94 5.42
CA GLY A 640 -31.99 -52.48 4.93
C GLY A 640 -32.75 -51.64 5.94
N VAL A 641 -33.35 -50.55 5.47
CA VAL A 641 -34.13 -49.62 6.29
C VAL A 641 -35.46 -49.31 5.60
N LYS A 642 -36.56 -49.37 6.38
CA LYS A 642 -37.87 -48.88 5.92
C LYS A 642 -37.89 -47.37 6.01
N PHE A 643 -38.28 -46.71 4.92
CA PHE A 643 -38.28 -45.26 4.81
C PHE A 643 -39.63 -44.76 4.28
N ILE A 644 -40.19 -43.75 4.93
CA ILE A 644 -41.41 -43.07 4.49
C ILE A 644 -41.00 -41.70 3.97
N LYS A 645 -41.20 -41.45 2.67
CA LYS A 645 -41.01 -40.14 2.05
C LYS A 645 -42.29 -39.33 2.18
N ASN A 646 -42.24 -38.26 2.99
CA ASN A 646 -43.36 -37.34 3.23
C ASN A 646 -43.48 -36.25 2.16
#